data_AF-A0A1V2Q9J7-F1
#
_entry.id   AF-A0A1V2Q9J7-F1
#
_cell.length_a   1.000
_cell.length_b   1.000
_cell.length_c   1.000
_cell.angle_alpha   90.00
_cell.angle_beta   90.00
_cell.angle_gamma   90.00
#
_symmetry.space_group_name_H-M   'P 1'
#
loop_
_entity.id
_entity.type
_entity.pdbx_description
1 polymer ?
#
loop_
_entity_poly.entity_id
_entity_poly.type
_entity_poly.pdbx_seq_one_letter_code
_entity_poly.pdbx_strand_id
1 'polypeptide(L)'
;MLLLTAVLLTSCTGDPEERDPAPPESADFVVSYAGAAGRLNGLDPVETKAQTRDWARTALAAHLELDSAKLRDTAYDTLPMRDDGFSDLSRQSTGPGRSLFDGETLHLLVATDDPHRARTIGQLLDQHRTDSGGDPQRVRVHPYTVHPETGTIDITAEEPASAADIRAANGYVSMRVDDKAALTDFLAKTEMLSTLEARDGGIWAGGWNWPDENGAGLTLEEVSTLQRGYLGQSSTPGFSLDPGPPETPEDLRVALPNISGELIDRVLGDVWVGSPFASSDELAGYIELALYDNSVPAGELAQLGLTDDRVQLWGLLGAINGQSVYSQARYDGGLAGTTIGVTLFYTDYIAKDWSIGVGTGVPAKAVEGFLPDPDARTPWSHCDTGALSESGRLWLGQNDSAFAFDDKSVSIGAQSTRLFSRSDGGDGGEVEPSYAFGRGLKWWDRNYQAVADYEPQYQRLDQIMRWSGALEWLVAKTSARLPQLSDSEIRSDLSFAEWYAGNGDLRERSPIRFISPPSATEEAVLQAPSKTFDSCGYQTIYGGVSLGDVIARKGAEADRANLPGPVNRAGAGGDSSFDPATGKGSVKQKALDADGKVVDSLEHRIDTSGDVVTVEAVGGPRKVVALGGLKLMVDGTRAVKTRIDAKDGRVSQRAEYLGHEVGELTAVKDRGLVTVEWRRGVLDRARIALESFQSRLSASPDVLPPAKDGVLHTFRDPTGGVEHRVDGEWSVSIGGDQPPPGDVTFRLGAPSPGGGDPRFLYGTLKRSTEPPADSWVDVTPAAADQAAVAVLADRPAGDARTVKVTTKNGESSTVHVVGDHVRYPADDPVLGGTAEGMALTADFPRVLTAVNEAVAAKDGLYRPIRLLDDGLALVGESEIRLVSGNDAWAFHVRSAVHGDGSRKILVRLEGDHALLIDKGSLDVGPRRDMTLGEAVDQPATDPYVHESFRSSLTMENGRIAVGTIPRDTKVRVREAVVVGQPVLDVVTRPDVRSHGGAEWLRVNPPRNLTSIANGGNQPTVTSPAPTTTTGTSGSTGSTTGAGATVLLICPDTDDEPAGCDDE
;
A
#
# COMPACT_ATOMS: atom_id res chain seq x y z
N MET A 1 -38.00 21.26 48.69
CA MET A 1 -38.95 22.30 48.23
C MET A 1 -38.45 23.63 48.79
N LEU A 2 -37.91 24.52 47.94
CA LEU A 2 -37.26 25.81 48.33
C LEU A 2 -35.97 25.64 49.19
N LEU A 3 -35.01 26.58 49.32
CA LEU A 3 -34.35 27.65 48.51
C LEU A 3 -33.12 28.10 49.38
N LEU A 4 -31.95 28.65 48.98
CA LEU A 4 -31.23 28.83 47.71
C LEU A 4 -29.77 29.32 48.01
N THR A 5 -28.80 29.12 47.10
CA THR A 5 -27.50 29.87 46.97
C THR A 5 -26.50 29.89 48.16
N ALA A 6 -25.21 30.24 48.02
CA ALA A 6 -24.19 30.04 46.95
C ALA A 6 -22.80 30.57 47.42
N VAL A 7 -21.76 30.31 46.61
CA VAL A 7 -20.43 30.96 46.54
C VAL A 7 -19.43 30.80 47.71
N LEU A 8 -18.34 30.03 47.49
CA LEU A 8 -16.94 30.51 47.47
C LEU A 8 -15.93 29.34 47.63
N LEU A 9 -15.46 28.80 46.50
CA LEU A 9 -14.17 28.09 46.38
C LEU A 9 -13.57 28.47 45.02
N THR A 10 -12.29 28.85 45.00
CA THR A 10 -11.59 29.29 43.78
C THR A 10 -10.13 28.82 43.80
N SER A 11 -9.60 28.54 42.59
CA SER A 11 -8.19 28.40 42.23
C SER A 11 -7.34 27.38 43.02
N CYS A 12 -7.21 26.17 42.46
CA CYS A 12 -5.96 25.40 42.38
C CYS A 12 -6.07 24.37 41.24
N THR A 13 -6.27 24.86 40.02
CA THR A 13 -6.16 24.10 38.77
C THR A 13 -5.20 24.86 37.88
N GLY A 14 -3.96 24.36 37.79
CA GLY A 14 -3.01 24.76 36.76
C GLY A 14 -2.95 23.63 35.76
N ASP A 15 -3.60 23.82 34.61
CA ASP A 15 -3.46 22.91 33.48
C ASP A 15 -2.00 22.96 32.97
N PRO A 16 -1.45 21.87 32.41
CA PRO A 16 -0.10 21.88 31.86
C PRO A 16 -0.01 22.89 30.71
N GLU A 17 1.16 23.53 30.54
CA GLU A 17 1.41 24.42 29.39
C GLU A 17 1.33 23.63 28.08
N GLU A 18 0.20 23.75 27.40
CA GLU A 18 0.03 23.40 25.99
C GLU A 18 0.98 24.28 25.17
N ARG A 19 2.16 23.75 24.89
CA ARG A 19 3.15 24.43 24.04
C ARG A 19 2.66 24.41 22.61
N ASP A 20 2.29 25.58 22.09
CA ASP A 20 2.18 25.81 20.65
C ASP A 20 3.40 25.18 19.94
N PRO A 21 3.20 24.27 18.97
CA PRO A 21 4.32 23.67 18.26
C PRO A 21 5.09 24.76 17.53
N ALA A 22 6.43 24.70 17.60
CA ALA A 22 7.29 25.62 16.86
C ALA A 22 6.95 25.53 15.35
N PRO A 23 6.97 26.67 14.61
CA PRO A 23 6.74 26.64 13.17
C PRO A 23 7.75 25.69 12.51
N PRO A 24 7.31 24.81 11.59
CA PRO A 24 8.14 23.71 11.11
C PRO A 24 9.44 24.22 10.49
N GLU A 25 10.54 23.58 10.86
CA GLU A 25 11.86 23.83 10.28
C GLU A 25 11.84 23.57 8.77
N SER A 26 12.65 24.30 8.01
CA SER A 26 12.64 24.14 6.55
C SER A 26 13.23 22.80 6.14
N ALA A 27 12.46 21.99 5.40
CA ALA A 27 12.89 20.74 4.79
C ALA A 27 14.33 20.81 4.22
N ASP A 28 15.10 19.75 4.46
CA ASP A 28 16.45 19.59 3.94
C ASP A 28 16.43 19.27 2.45
N PHE A 29 15.48 18.42 2.05
CA PHE A 29 15.14 18.18 0.65
C PHE A 29 13.65 17.85 0.48
N VAL A 30 13.18 18.00 -0.75
CA VAL A 30 11.80 17.67 -1.16
C VAL A 30 11.84 16.49 -2.12
N VAL A 31 10.89 15.58 -2.01
CA VAL A 31 10.63 14.53 -3.00
C VAL A 31 9.41 14.93 -3.83
N SER A 32 9.51 14.92 -5.16
CA SER A 32 8.37 15.07 -6.06
C SER A 32 8.04 13.73 -6.68
N TYR A 33 6.92 13.13 -6.29
CA TYR A 33 6.42 11.86 -6.85
C TYR A 33 5.28 12.07 -7.86
N ALA A 34 5.04 13.32 -8.30
CA ALA A 34 4.05 13.64 -9.33
C ALA A 34 4.26 12.86 -10.65
N GLY A 35 5.50 12.48 -10.97
CA GLY A 35 5.82 11.61 -12.11
C GLY A 35 5.55 10.12 -11.90
N ALA A 36 5.23 9.69 -10.66
CA ALA A 36 4.86 8.32 -10.31
C ALA A 36 3.40 8.19 -9.85
N ALA A 37 2.75 9.30 -9.46
CA ALA A 37 1.39 9.34 -8.93
C ALA A 37 0.34 8.60 -9.80
N GLY A 38 0.53 8.56 -11.12
CA GLY A 38 -0.30 7.78 -12.06
C GLY A 38 -0.27 6.25 -11.87
N ARG A 39 0.54 5.71 -10.95
CA ARG A 39 0.55 4.30 -10.51
C ARG A 39 -0.11 4.06 -9.15
N LEU A 40 -0.48 5.12 -8.42
CA LEU A 40 -1.31 5.03 -7.22
C LEU A 40 -2.78 4.73 -7.58
N ASN A 41 -3.20 5.09 -8.79
CA ASN A 41 -4.53 4.80 -9.33
C ASN A 41 -4.85 3.29 -9.26
N GLY A 42 -5.88 2.93 -8.51
CA GLY A 42 -6.36 1.55 -8.34
C GLY A 42 -5.84 0.84 -7.08
N LEU A 43 -4.86 1.41 -6.38
CA LEU A 43 -4.56 1.01 -5.00
C LEU A 43 -5.64 1.54 -4.04
N ASP A 44 -5.83 0.87 -2.91
CA ASP A 44 -6.62 1.40 -1.80
C ASP A 44 -5.86 2.54 -1.06
N PRO A 45 -6.51 3.31 -0.17
CA PRO A 45 -5.86 4.42 0.53
C PRO A 45 -4.66 4.04 1.42
N VAL A 46 -4.65 2.82 1.99
CA VAL A 46 -3.56 2.36 2.86
C VAL A 46 -2.35 1.98 2.03
N GLU A 47 -2.54 1.17 0.98
CA GLU A 47 -1.45 0.80 0.07
C GLU A 47 -0.97 2.00 -0.77
N THR A 48 -1.82 2.99 -1.04
CA THR A 48 -1.42 4.30 -1.61
C THR A 48 -0.43 5.04 -0.71
N LYS A 49 -0.74 5.14 0.60
CA LYS A 49 0.17 5.76 1.59
C LYS A 49 1.45 4.95 1.73
N ALA A 50 1.35 3.63 1.82
CA ALA A 50 2.49 2.73 1.97
C ALA A 50 3.43 2.74 0.74
N GLN A 51 2.86 2.79 -0.48
CA GLN A 51 3.62 2.96 -1.73
C GLN A 51 4.37 4.29 -1.76
N THR A 52 3.73 5.37 -1.32
CA THR A 52 4.34 6.71 -1.27
C THR A 52 5.52 6.75 -0.28
N ARG A 53 5.42 6.02 0.85
CA ARG A 53 6.51 5.82 1.82
C ARG A 53 7.66 4.97 1.25
N ASP A 54 7.36 3.96 0.45
CA ASP A 54 8.39 3.16 -0.23
C ASP A 54 9.17 4.00 -1.24
N TRP A 55 8.48 4.90 -1.97
CA TRP A 55 9.11 5.88 -2.85
C TRP A 55 9.93 6.94 -2.10
N ALA A 56 9.50 7.39 -0.92
CA ALA A 56 10.31 8.26 -0.06
C ALA A 56 11.65 7.59 0.33
N ARG A 57 11.64 6.28 0.62
CA ARG A 57 12.86 5.49 0.88
C ARG A 57 13.78 5.42 -0.34
N THR A 58 13.25 5.15 -1.53
CA THR A 58 14.06 5.15 -2.78
C THR A 58 14.58 6.55 -3.12
N ALA A 59 13.81 7.61 -2.86
CA ALA A 59 14.24 8.99 -3.02
C ALA A 59 15.35 9.38 -2.03
N LEU A 60 15.28 8.92 -0.78
CA LEU A 60 16.36 9.10 0.20
C LEU A 60 17.63 8.36 -0.24
N ALA A 61 17.53 7.16 -0.82
CA ALA A 61 18.68 6.46 -1.39
C ALA A 61 19.35 7.24 -2.55
N ALA A 62 18.55 7.90 -3.40
CA ALA A 62 19.06 8.81 -4.43
C ALA A 62 19.67 10.09 -3.82
N HIS A 63 19.05 10.67 -2.79
CA HIS A 63 19.59 11.84 -2.08
C HIS A 63 20.96 11.56 -1.43
N LEU A 64 21.11 10.37 -0.83
CA LEU A 64 22.35 9.89 -0.20
C LEU A 64 23.37 9.33 -1.21
N GLU A 65 23.08 9.37 -2.51
CA GLU A 65 23.95 8.92 -3.60
C GLU A 65 24.43 7.45 -3.42
N LEU A 66 23.53 6.58 -2.94
CA LEU A 66 23.85 5.16 -2.71
C LEU A 66 24.09 4.42 -4.02
N ASP A 67 25.14 3.59 -4.04
CA ASP A 67 25.42 2.66 -5.14
C ASP A 67 24.49 1.43 -5.15
N SER A 68 24.43 0.72 -6.29
CA SER A 68 23.62 -0.48 -6.46
C SER A 68 23.90 -1.60 -5.46
N ALA A 69 25.12 -1.71 -4.90
CA ALA A 69 25.46 -2.75 -3.94
C ALA A 69 24.90 -2.42 -2.54
N LYS A 70 25.00 -1.15 -2.11
CA LYS A 70 24.31 -0.66 -0.91
C LYS A 70 22.80 -0.75 -1.03
N LEU A 71 22.24 -0.33 -2.17
CA LEU A 71 20.80 -0.37 -2.40
C LEU A 71 20.26 -1.81 -2.47
N ARG A 72 21.00 -2.75 -3.06
CA ARG A 72 20.74 -4.20 -2.95
C ARG A 72 20.62 -4.62 -1.50
N ASP A 73 21.64 -4.36 -0.69
CA ASP A 73 21.71 -4.87 0.67
C ASP A 73 20.49 -4.43 1.51
N THR A 74 20.14 -3.14 1.44
CA THR A 74 19.00 -2.59 2.18
C THR A 74 17.61 -2.83 1.56
N ALA A 75 17.50 -3.42 0.35
CA ALA A 75 16.22 -3.48 -0.38
C ALA A 75 15.99 -4.66 -1.34
N TYR A 76 16.88 -5.68 -1.41
CA TYR A 76 16.75 -6.80 -2.37
C TYR A 76 15.42 -7.56 -2.23
N ASP A 77 14.87 -7.60 -1.01
CA ASP A 77 13.63 -8.26 -0.62
C ASP A 77 12.39 -7.35 -0.77
N THR A 78 12.50 -6.25 -1.51
CA THR A 78 11.41 -5.29 -1.75
C THR A 78 11.29 -4.91 -3.22
N LEU A 79 10.09 -4.52 -3.65
CA LEU A 79 9.80 -4.09 -5.03
C LEU A 79 9.62 -2.57 -5.13
N PRO A 80 9.88 -1.96 -6.30
CA PRO A 80 9.63 -0.54 -6.55
C PRO A 80 8.13 -0.17 -6.61
N MET A 81 7.25 -1.17 -6.74
CA MET A 81 5.80 -1.03 -6.83
C MET A 81 5.07 -2.03 -5.93
N ARG A 82 3.90 -1.64 -5.42
CA ARG A 82 2.99 -2.49 -4.66
C ARG A 82 1.95 -3.16 -5.54
N ASP A 83 1.74 -4.44 -5.28
CA ASP A 83 0.62 -5.23 -5.79
C ASP A 83 0.42 -6.44 -4.86
N ASP A 84 -0.84 -6.80 -4.59
CA ASP A 84 -1.17 -7.96 -3.77
C ASP A 84 -0.66 -9.27 -4.38
N GLY A 85 -0.53 -9.33 -5.71
CA GLY A 85 0.11 -10.42 -6.44
C GLY A 85 1.58 -10.68 -6.10
N PHE A 86 2.25 -9.72 -5.45
CA PHE A 86 3.65 -9.81 -5.03
C PHE A 86 3.85 -9.81 -3.50
N SER A 87 2.77 -9.84 -2.73
CA SER A 87 2.77 -9.76 -1.25
C SER A 87 3.49 -10.93 -0.55
N ASP A 88 3.69 -12.04 -1.27
CA ASP A 88 4.44 -13.22 -0.83
C ASP A 88 5.74 -13.47 -1.62
N LEU A 89 6.05 -12.60 -2.58
CA LEU A 89 7.33 -12.56 -3.32
C LEU A 89 8.24 -11.42 -2.86
N SER A 90 7.73 -10.52 -2.00
CA SER A 90 8.45 -9.33 -1.53
C SER A 90 7.89 -8.84 -0.19
N ARG A 91 8.74 -8.22 0.64
CA ARG A 91 8.31 -7.54 1.87
C ARG A 91 7.65 -6.21 1.52
N GLN A 92 6.38 -6.06 1.90
CA GLN A 92 5.55 -4.87 1.65
C GLN A 92 5.20 -4.14 2.96
N SER A 93 6.20 -3.76 3.75
CA SER A 93 6.03 -3.16 5.09
C SER A 93 4.95 -2.08 5.15
N THR A 94 4.01 -2.17 6.09
CA THR A 94 2.92 -1.21 6.27
C THR A 94 3.33 -0.09 7.25
N GLY A 95 2.38 0.58 7.91
CA GLY A 95 2.67 1.58 8.94
C GLY A 95 3.34 2.88 8.44
N PRO A 96 3.67 3.80 9.37
CA PRO A 96 4.21 5.14 9.06
C PRO A 96 5.74 5.18 8.84
N GLY A 97 6.48 4.15 9.26
CA GLY A 97 7.95 4.15 9.23
C GLY A 97 8.59 3.42 8.04
N ARG A 98 9.81 3.83 7.64
CA ARG A 98 10.70 3.08 6.74
C ARG A 98 12.15 3.16 7.21
N SER A 99 12.94 2.13 6.94
CA SER A 99 14.38 2.10 7.19
C SER A 99 15.20 1.97 5.90
N LEU A 100 16.41 2.55 5.91
CA LEU A 100 17.39 2.50 4.83
C LEU A 100 18.80 2.48 5.44
N PHE A 101 19.64 1.49 5.11
CA PHE A 101 21.00 1.39 5.64
C PHE A 101 22.04 1.75 4.57
N ASP A 102 22.96 2.68 4.88
CA ASP A 102 23.97 3.19 3.93
C ASP A 102 25.34 2.47 4.03
N GLY A 103 25.50 1.55 5.00
CA GLY A 103 26.77 0.88 5.35
C GLY A 103 27.37 1.28 6.70
N GLU A 104 27.01 2.45 7.25
CA GLU A 104 27.43 2.97 8.56
C GLU A 104 26.21 3.36 9.42
N THR A 105 25.27 4.09 8.82
CA THR A 105 24.11 4.70 9.44
C THR A 105 22.83 4.02 8.99
N LEU A 106 21.94 3.75 9.96
CA LEU A 106 20.55 3.41 9.68
C LEU A 106 19.71 4.69 9.66
N HIS A 107 19.19 5.01 8.49
CA HIS A 107 18.25 6.11 8.29
C HIS A 107 16.83 5.62 8.53
N LEU A 108 16.08 6.34 9.37
CA LEU A 108 14.70 6.02 9.75
C LEU A 108 13.77 7.14 9.28
N LEU A 109 13.05 6.92 8.18
CA LEU A 109 11.96 7.80 7.75
C LEU A 109 10.76 7.57 8.66
N VAL A 110 10.26 8.64 9.30
CA VAL A 110 9.11 8.57 10.24
C VAL A 110 8.17 9.73 9.95
N ALA A 111 6.87 9.48 9.95
CA ALA A 111 5.89 10.50 9.56
C ALA A 111 5.77 11.58 10.66
N THR A 112 5.65 12.85 10.26
CA THR A 112 5.45 13.97 11.21
C THR A 112 4.09 13.96 11.89
N ASP A 113 3.12 13.23 11.30
CA ASP A 113 1.76 13.03 11.80
C ASP A 113 1.57 11.67 12.52
N ASP A 114 2.65 10.93 12.78
CA ASP A 114 2.62 9.65 13.51
C ASP A 114 2.39 9.86 15.02
N PRO A 115 1.22 9.50 15.59
CA PRO A 115 0.97 9.64 17.02
C PRO A 115 1.80 8.68 17.88
N HIS A 116 2.43 7.66 17.28
CA HIS A 116 3.26 6.66 17.94
C HIS A 116 4.72 6.69 17.45
N ARG A 117 5.25 7.90 17.16
CA ARG A 117 6.61 8.12 16.62
C ARG A 117 7.70 7.31 17.35
N ALA A 118 7.65 7.23 18.68
CA ALA A 118 8.62 6.48 19.49
C ALA A 118 8.57 4.96 19.23
N ARG A 119 7.36 4.38 19.12
CA ARG A 119 7.16 3.00 18.69
C ARG A 119 7.67 2.76 17.28
N THR A 120 7.34 3.63 16.33
CA THR A 120 7.78 3.48 14.94
C THR A 120 9.31 3.46 14.83
N ILE A 121 10.01 4.32 15.57
CA ILE A 121 11.48 4.28 15.69
C ILE A 121 11.95 2.95 16.29
N GLY A 122 11.34 2.51 17.39
CA GLY A 122 11.74 1.29 18.08
C GLY A 122 11.52 0.01 17.28
N GLN A 123 10.36 -0.11 16.61
CA GLN A 123 10.03 -1.23 15.73
C GLN A 123 10.96 -1.32 14.52
N LEU A 124 11.35 -0.19 13.91
CA LEU A 124 12.32 -0.19 12.81
C LEU A 124 13.73 -0.61 13.26
N LEU A 125 14.16 -0.18 14.45
CA LEU A 125 15.44 -0.59 15.05
C LEU A 125 15.46 -2.08 15.39
N ASP A 126 14.37 -2.58 15.97
CA ASP A 126 14.21 -3.99 16.33
C ASP A 126 14.13 -4.89 15.10
N GLN A 127 13.44 -4.46 14.04
CA GLN A 127 13.45 -5.17 12.78
C GLN A 127 14.85 -5.21 12.16
N HIS A 128 15.57 -4.07 12.13
CA HIS A 128 16.95 -4.03 11.62
C HIS A 128 17.87 -4.97 12.39
N ARG A 129 17.90 -4.91 13.73
CA ARG A 129 18.74 -5.77 14.57
C ARG A 129 18.40 -7.26 14.40
N THR A 130 17.11 -7.57 14.26
CA THR A 130 16.62 -8.94 14.08
C THR A 130 17.06 -9.52 12.73
N ASP A 131 16.94 -8.73 11.66
CA ASP A 131 17.41 -9.09 10.31
C ASP A 131 18.94 -9.14 10.17
N SER A 132 19.66 -8.08 10.58
CA SER A 132 21.09 -7.92 10.34
C SER A 132 21.98 -8.65 11.36
N GLY A 133 21.45 -8.97 12.53
CA GLY A 133 22.17 -9.61 13.64
C GLY A 133 22.80 -8.63 14.64
N GLY A 134 22.59 -7.31 14.52
CA GLY A 134 23.08 -6.33 15.48
C GLY A 134 22.49 -4.94 15.30
N ASP A 135 22.60 -4.09 16.32
CA ASP A 135 22.26 -2.67 16.17
C ASP A 135 23.28 -1.95 15.26
N PRO A 136 22.85 -0.95 14.48
CA PRO A 136 23.74 -0.17 13.62
C PRO A 136 24.65 0.73 14.47
N GLN A 137 25.80 1.14 13.91
CA GLN A 137 26.72 2.03 14.65
C GLN A 137 26.09 3.40 14.91
N ARG A 138 25.35 3.91 13.92
CA ARG A 138 24.69 5.22 13.95
C ARG A 138 23.26 5.12 13.45
N VAL A 139 22.42 6.01 13.92
CA VAL A 139 21.02 6.13 13.52
C VAL A 139 20.72 7.60 13.21
N ARG A 140 20.04 7.87 12.10
CA ARG A 140 19.53 9.21 11.76
C ARG A 140 18.03 9.13 11.51
N VAL A 141 17.23 9.88 12.27
CA VAL A 141 15.79 9.99 12.02
C VAL A 141 15.55 11.07 10.97
N HIS A 142 14.64 10.80 10.04
CA HIS A 142 14.21 11.70 8.97
C HIS A 142 12.70 11.91 9.08
N PRO A 143 12.23 12.94 9.79
CA PRO A 143 10.82 13.32 9.79
C PRO A 143 10.36 13.69 8.37
N TYR A 144 9.20 13.19 7.96
CA TYR A 144 8.62 13.52 6.66
C TYR A 144 7.14 13.88 6.73
N THR A 145 6.70 14.77 5.83
CA THR A 145 5.30 15.16 5.63
C THR A 145 4.92 14.92 4.18
N VAL A 146 3.82 14.21 3.92
CA VAL A 146 3.30 13.99 2.55
C VAL A 146 2.27 15.07 2.21
N HIS A 147 2.36 15.61 1.00
CA HIS A 147 1.51 16.67 0.46
C HIS A 147 0.81 16.17 -0.82
N PRO A 148 -0.34 15.45 -0.70
CA PRO A 148 -0.95 14.75 -1.83
C PRO A 148 -1.48 15.64 -2.94
N GLU A 149 -1.89 16.87 -2.62
CA GLU A 149 -2.41 17.88 -3.55
C GLU A 149 -1.34 18.46 -4.48
N THR A 150 -0.07 18.45 -4.06
CA THR A 150 1.10 18.84 -4.86
C THR A 150 1.89 17.65 -5.39
N GLY A 151 1.63 16.43 -4.90
CA GLY A 151 2.41 15.23 -5.23
C GLY A 151 3.84 15.30 -4.71
N THR A 152 4.03 15.87 -3.51
CA THR A 152 5.35 16.06 -2.90
C THR A 152 5.46 15.48 -1.49
N ILE A 153 6.69 15.29 -1.02
CA ILE A 153 7.02 14.91 0.37
C ILE A 153 8.14 15.84 0.83
N ASP A 154 7.90 16.59 1.90
CA ASP A 154 8.96 17.34 2.59
C ASP A 154 9.71 16.40 3.54
N ILE A 155 11.05 16.42 3.54
CA ILE A 155 11.89 15.60 4.43
C ILE A 155 12.90 16.49 5.16
N THR A 156 12.94 16.40 6.49
CA THR A 156 14.02 16.92 7.36
C THR A 156 14.85 15.76 7.89
N ALA A 157 16.04 16.03 8.45
CA ALA A 157 16.92 15.00 8.96
C ALA A 157 17.64 15.40 10.27
N GLU A 158 17.25 14.77 11.38
CA GLU A 158 17.80 15.00 12.73
C GLU A 158 19.30 14.68 12.81
N GLU A 159 20.01 15.16 13.85
CA GLU A 159 21.44 14.87 14.02
C GLU A 159 21.68 13.36 14.26
N PRO A 160 22.66 12.69 13.59
CA PRO A 160 22.85 11.25 13.73
C PRO A 160 23.55 10.88 15.05
N ALA A 161 22.84 10.16 15.91
CA ALA A 161 23.33 9.66 17.20
C ALA A 161 23.68 8.15 17.14
N SER A 162 24.12 7.54 18.25
CA SER A 162 24.29 6.08 18.30
C SER A 162 22.94 5.37 18.43
N ALA A 163 22.88 4.09 18.03
CA ALA A 163 21.67 3.29 18.23
C ALA A 163 21.27 3.17 19.70
N ALA A 164 22.25 3.14 20.63
CA ALA A 164 21.98 3.10 22.06
C ALA A 164 21.31 4.39 22.57
N ASP A 165 21.76 5.56 22.09
CA ASP A 165 21.19 6.86 22.46
C ASP A 165 19.76 7.00 21.93
N ILE A 166 19.51 6.63 20.66
CA ILE A 166 18.16 6.66 20.08
C ILE A 166 17.24 5.65 20.77
N ARG A 167 17.71 4.44 21.08
CA ARG A 167 16.96 3.45 21.88
C ARG A 167 16.55 4.04 23.24
N ALA A 168 17.50 4.58 24.00
CA ALA A 168 17.23 5.17 25.31
C ALA A 168 16.29 6.38 25.25
N ALA A 169 16.43 7.24 24.22
CA ALA A 169 15.58 8.41 24.01
C ALA A 169 14.12 8.06 23.62
N ASN A 170 13.88 6.85 23.09
CA ASN A 170 12.55 6.36 22.69
C ASN A 170 12.04 5.22 23.59
N GLY A 171 12.47 5.18 24.85
CA GLY A 171 11.88 4.33 25.89
C GLY A 171 12.46 2.91 26.04
N TYR A 172 13.61 2.60 25.43
CA TYR A 172 14.24 1.28 25.58
C TYR A 172 14.84 1.07 26.98
N VAL A 173 14.52 -0.08 27.58
CA VAL A 173 15.07 -0.55 28.86
C VAL A 173 15.73 -1.91 28.63
N SER A 174 16.93 -2.11 29.17
CA SER A 174 17.54 -3.44 29.26
C SER A 174 18.16 -3.67 30.63
N MET A 175 17.87 -4.84 31.21
CA MET A 175 18.31 -5.21 32.55
C MET A 175 18.39 -6.72 32.75
N ARG A 176 19.16 -7.12 33.77
CA ARG A 176 19.28 -8.50 34.23
C ARG A 176 18.00 -8.92 34.96
N VAL A 177 17.47 -10.11 34.68
CA VAL A 177 16.15 -10.60 35.15
C VAL A 177 16.21 -11.97 35.84
N ASP A 178 17.37 -12.36 36.37
CA ASP A 178 17.60 -13.66 37.04
C ASP A 178 16.88 -13.86 38.38
N ASP A 179 16.24 -12.83 38.95
CA ASP A 179 15.51 -12.92 40.22
C ASP A 179 14.08 -12.32 40.12
N LYS A 180 13.18 -12.80 40.99
CA LYS A 180 11.74 -12.48 40.96
C LYS A 180 11.47 -10.98 41.09
N ALA A 181 12.31 -10.23 41.81
CA ALA A 181 12.16 -8.78 41.93
C ALA A 181 12.65 -8.07 40.67
N ALA A 182 13.80 -8.45 40.12
CA ALA A 182 14.34 -7.87 38.90
C ALA A 182 13.46 -8.11 37.66
N LEU A 183 12.87 -9.31 37.51
CA LEU A 183 11.90 -9.58 36.44
C LEU A 183 10.60 -8.78 36.63
N THR A 184 10.12 -8.63 37.87
CA THR A 184 8.92 -7.82 38.15
C THR A 184 9.17 -6.33 37.88
N ASP A 185 10.37 -5.83 38.20
CA ASP A 185 10.79 -4.45 37.92
C ASP A 185 10.97 -4.21 36.41
N PHE A 186 11.40 -5.21 35.63
CA PHE A 186 11.40 -5.14 34.17
C PHE A 186 9.97 -5.08 33.61
N LEU A 187 9.10 -6.01 33.99
CA LEU A 187 7.70 -6.07 33.53
C LEU A 187 6.88 -4.84 33.93
N ALA A 188 7.21 -4.19 35.06
CA ALA A 188 6.62 -2.91 35.47
C ALA A 188 7.22 -1.68 34.76
N LYS A 189 8.26 -1.87 33.94
CA LYS A 189 8.97 -0.81 33.20
C LYS A 189 8.93 -0.97 31.68
N THR A 190 8.44 -2.09 31.14
CA THR A 190 8.34 -2.31 29.69
C THR A 190 7.02 -2.97 29.32
N GLU A 191 6.40 -2.46 28.27
CA GLU A 191 5.17 -3.02 27.70
C GLU A 191 5.46 -3.92 26.50
N MET A 192 6.57 -3.70 25.78
CA MET A 192 6.95 -4.48 24.60
C MET A 192 8.30 -5.19 24.73
N LEU A 193 8.31 -6.53 24.65
CA LEU A 193 9.56 -7.32 24.66
C LEU A 193 10.30 -7.25 23.31
N SER A 194 11.62 -7.09 23.37
CA SER A 194 12.50 -6.79 22.24
C SER A 194 13.66 -7.80 22.12
N THR A 195 14.31 -8.16 23.24
CA THR A 195 15.33 -9.23 23.31
C THR A 195 15.24 -10.03 24.60
N LEU A 196 15.76 -11.27 24.55
CA LEU A 196 16.18 -12.04 25.72
C LEU A 196 17.57 -12.61 25.44
N GLU A 197 18.52 -12.44 26.36
CA GLU A 197 19.94 -12.78 26.19
C GLU A 197 20.48 -13.56 27.40
N ALA A 198 21.31 -14.57 27.16
CA ALA A 198 22.12 -15.26 28.15
C ALA A 198 23.56 -14.70 28.13
N ARG A 199 23.85 -13.74 29.02
CA ARG A 199 25.10 -12.97 29.05
C ARG A 199 25.72 -12.91 30.45
N ASP A 200 27.04 -13.10 30.52
CA ASP A 200 27.83 -13.04 31.77
C ASP A 200 27.34 -13.95 32.91
N GLY A 201 26.75 -15.11 32.56
CA GLY A 201 26.17 -16.05 33.52
C GLY A 201 24.87 -15.55 34.14
N GLY A 202 24.07 -14.79 33.38
CA GLY A 202 22.73 -14.35 33.75
C GLY A 202 21.84 -14.09 32.54
N ILE A 203 20.54 -14.03 32.77
CA ILE A 203 19.55 -13.66 31.76
C ILE A 203 19.31 -12.15 31.81
N TRP A 204 19.35 -11.52 30.64
CA TRP A 204 19.01 -10.12 30.42
C TRP A 204 17.79 -10.03 29.50
N ALA A 205 16.86 -9.15 29.82
CA ALA A 205 15.76 -8.79 28.93
C ALA A 205 16.00 -7.39 28.37
N GLY A 206 15.52 -7.15 27.15
CA GLY A 206 15.44 -5.86 26.49
C GLY A 206 14.00 -5.61 26.04
N GLY A 207 13.50 -4.39 26.23
CA GLY A 207 12.11 -4.04 25.90
C GLY A 207 11.88 -2.54 25.86
N TRP A 208 10.67 -2.14 25.50
CA TRP A 208 10.26 -0.74 25.32
C TRP A 208 9.14 -0.34 26.27
N ASN A 209 9.09 0.96 26.54
CA ASN A 209 8.04 1.65 27.27
C ASN A 209 7.58 2.83 26.41
N TRP A 210 6.32 2.85 26.00
CA TRP A 210 5.76 3.92 25.18
C TRP A 210 4.53 4.47 25.92
N PRO A 211 4.64 5.61 26.62
CA PRO A 211 3.64 6.05 27.60
C PRO A 211 2.26 6.39 27.00
N ASP A 212 2.17 6.36 25.67
CA ASP A 212 0.98 6.60 24.86
C ASP A 212 0.14 5.30 24.65
N GLU A 213 0.70 4.12 24.96
CA GLU A 213 0.14 2.79 24.61
C GLU A 213 -0.31 1.97 25.84
N ASN A 214 -1.36 2.46 26.51
CA ASN A 214 -1.90 1.84 27.72
C ASN A 214 -2.23 0.33 27.60
N GLY A 215 -1.43 -0.53 28.23
CA GLY A 215 -1.91 -1.81 28.78
C GLY A 215 -1.55 -3.10 28.04
N ALA A 216 -0.65 -3.07 27.06
CA ALA A 216 -0.22 -4.29 26.35
C ALA A 216 0.63 -5.26 27.20
N GLY A 217 1.34 -4.75 28.22
CA GLY A 217 2.34 -5.50 29.01
C GLY A 217 1.80 -6.70 29.79
N LEU A 218 2.65 -7.72 29.96
CA LEU A 218 2.35 -8.95 30.71
C LEU A 218 2.82 -8.86 32.17
N THR A 219 2.08 -9.51 33.06
CA THR A 219 2.45 -9.68 34.46
C THR A 219 3.42 -10.85 34.68
N LEU A 220 4.06 -10.89 35.86
CA LEU A 220 4.89 -12.04 36.27
C LEU A 220 4.09 -13.36 36.28
N GLU A 221 2.80 -13.31 36.63
CA GLU A 221 1.91 -14.47 36.63
C GLU A 221 1.70 -15.02 35.22
N GLU A 222 1.53 -14.15 34.24
CA GLU A 222 1.35 -14.50 32.83
C GLU A 222 2.63 -15.04 32.20
N VAL A 223 3.79 -14.44 32.47
CA VAL A 223 5.10 -15.00 32.07
C VAL A 223 5.36 -16.35 32.75
N SER A 224 4.95 -16.52 34.01
CA SER A 224 5.01 -17.81 34.72
C SER A 224 4.08 -18.84 34.10
N THR A 225 2.90 -18.43 33.65
CA THR A 225 1.90 -19.28 32.97
C THR A 225 2.42 -19.80 31.64
N LEU A 226 3.01 -18.91 30.81
CA LEU A 226 3.65 -19.31 29.56
C LEU A 226 4.84 -20.24 29.82
N GLN A 227 5.72 -19.91 30.78
CA GLN A 227 6.88 -20.75 31.09
C GLN A 227 6.46 -22.13 31.62
N ARG A 228 5.39 -22.23 32.44
CA ARG A 228 4.80 -23.51 32.87
C ARG A 228 4.43 -24.39 31.67
N GLY A 229 3.84 -23.81 30.63
CA GLY A 229 3.50 -24.50 29.40
C GLY A 229 4.71 -25.06 28.66
N TYR A 230 5.74 -24.25 28.41
CA TYR A 230 6.98 -24.70 27.75
C TYR A 230 7.83 -25.69 28.59
N LEU A 231 7.63 -25.74 29.91
CA LEU A 231 8.26 -26.72 30.80
C LEU A 231 7.44 -28.00 30.99
N GLY A 232 6.24 -28.08 30.40
CA GLY A 232 5.38 -29.25 30.44
C GLY A 232 5.87 -30.41 29.57
N GLN A 233 5.21 -31.57 29.70
CA GLN A 233 5.34 -32.71 28.78
C GLN A 233 4.12 -32.83 27.83
N SER A 234 3.39 -31.72 27.66
CA SER A 234 2.18 -31.61 26.85
C SER A 234 2.49 -31.20 25.41
N SER A 235 1.44 -30.97 24.62
CA SER A 235 1.45 -30.08 23.47
C SER A 235 2.05 -28.70 23.80
N THR A 236 2.64 -28.06 22.79
CA THR A 236 3.05 -26.65 22.81
C THR A 236 1.88 -25.76 23.24
N PRO A 237 2.09 -24.71 24.05
CA PRO A 237 1.01 -23.81 24.47
C PRO A 237 0.22 -23.23 23.31
N GLY A 238 -1.10 -23.09 23.47
CA GLY A 238 -1.97 -22.61 22.40
C GLY A 238 -3.46 -22.69 22.73
N PHE A 239 -4.27 -22.32 21.76
CA PHE A 239 -5.72 -22.29 21.86
C PHE A 239 -6.37 -22.74 20.54
N SER A 240 -7.57 -23.30 20.59
CA SER A 240 -8.42 -23.54 19.43
C SER A 240 -9.90 -23.46 19.80
N LEU A 241 -10.72 -22.91 18.90
CA LEU A 241 -12.15 -23.20 18.86
C LEU A 241 -12.37 -24.32 17.85
N ASP A 242 -12.41 -25.54 18.38
CA ASP A 242 -12.66 -26.75 17.61
C ASP A 242 -14.19 -27.00 17.50
N PRO A 243 -14.67 -27.76 16.49
CA PRO A 243 -16.03 -28.27 16.46
C PRO A 243 -16.36 -29.08 17.73
N GLY A 244 -17.62 -29.02 18.18
CA GLY A 244 -18.09 -29.82 19.31
C GLY A 244 -18.04 -31.34 19.05
N PRO A 245 -18.08 -32.16 20.12
CA PRO A 245 -18.30 -33.60 19.98
C PRO A 245 -19.69 -33.87 19.36
N PRO A 246 -19.88 -35.01 18.66
CA PRO A 246 -21.12 -35.33 17.95
C PRO A 246 -22.37 -35.21 18.84
N GLU A 247 -23.32 -34.37 18.43
CA GLU A 247 -24.39 -33.90 19.29
C GLU A 247 -25.45 -34.95 19.63
N THR A 248 -25.88 -34.95 20.89
CA THR A 248 -27.09 -35.62 21.35
C THR A 248 -28.34 -34.75 21.14
N PRO A 249 -29.56 -35.31 21.18
CA PRO A 249 -30.79 -34.52 21.21
C PRO A 249 -30.83 -33.53 22.40
N GLU A 250 -30.17 -33.85 23.51
CA GLU A 250 -30.05 -32.98 24.67
C GLU A 250 -29.09 -31.80 24.40
N ASP A 251 -27.97 -32.01 23.69
CA ASP A 251 -27.07 -30.94 23.24
C ASP A 251 -27.79 -29.98 22.29
N LEU A 252 -28.48 -30.51 21.27
CA LEU A 252 -29.22 -29.69 20.31
C LEU A 252 -30.35 -28.90 20.97
N ARG A 253 -31.04 -29.43 21.98
CA ARG A 253 -32.08 -28.68 22.72
C ARG A 253 -31.50 -27.61 23.67
N VAL A 254 -30.22 -27.67 24.03
CA VAL A 254 -29.49 -26.59 24.73
C VAL A 254 -28.98 -25.54 23.75
N ALA A 255 -28.47 -25.95 22.59
CA ALA A 255 -27.97 -25.07 21.53
C ALA A 255 -29.09 -24.31 20.80
N LEU A 256 -30.24 -24.94 20.58
CA LEU A 256 -31.34 -24.48 19.73
C LEU A 256 -32.67 -24.36 20.50
N PRO A 257 -32.74 -23.61 21.62
CA PRO A 257 -33.87 -23.62 22.55
C PRO A 257 -35.21 -23.10 21.99
N ASN A 258 -35.21 -22.40 20.85
CA ASN A 258 -36.41 -21.93 20.16
C ASN A 258 -36.84 -22.86 19.00
N ILE A 259 -36.05 -23.88 18.66
CA ILE A 259 -36.44 -24.94 17.71
C ILE A 259 -37.27 -25.98 18.47
N SER A 260 -38.33 -26.49 17.85
CA SER A 260 -39.18 -27.50 18.48
C SER A 260 -38.40 -28.80 18.71
N GLY A 261 -38.53 -29.38 19.91
CA GLY A 261 -37.87 -30.63 20.27
C GLY A 261 -38.23 -31.80 19.34
N GLU A 262 -39.46 -31.83 18.81
CA GLU A 262 -39.86 -32.82 17.80
C GLU A 262 -39.04 -32.68 16.51
N LEU A 263 -38.77 -31.46 16.04
CA LEU A 263 -37.97 -31.25 14.82
C LEU A 263 -36.50 -31.66 15.03
N ILE A 264 -35.95 -31.39 16.22
CA ILE A 264 -34.61 -31.87 16.62
C ILE A 264 -34.55 -33.40 16.63
N ASP A 265 -35.54 -34.06 17.24
CA ASP A 265 -35.62 -35.53 17.30
C ASP A 265 -35.79 -36.16 15.90
N ARG A 266 -36.46 -35.44 14.97
CA ARG A 266 -36.62 -35.87 13.57
C ARG A 266 -35.35 -35.71 12.74
N VAL A 267 -34.59 -34.62 12.93
CA VAL A 267 -33.29 -34.40 12.24
C VAL A 267 -32.28 -35.46 12.66
N LEU A 268 -32.07 -35.67 13.97
CA LEU A 268 -31.10 -36.68 14.46
C LEU A 268 -31.53 -38.13 14.20
N GLY A 269 -32.83 -38.38 14.05
CA GLY A 269 -33.37 -39.72 13.77
C GLY A 269 -33.60 -40.05 12.28
N ASP A 270 -33.50 -39.07 11.39
CA ASP A 270 -33.96 -39.14 9.99
C ASP A 270 -35.43 -39.62 9.84
N VAL A 271 -36.34 -39.12 10.68
CA VAL A 271 -37.74 -39.61 10.76
C VAL A 271 -38.77 -38.57 10.29
N TRP A 272 -39.00 -38.53 8.98
CA TRP A 272 -39.89 -37.54 8.36
C TRP A 272 -41.38 -37.92 8.32
N VAL A 273 -41.75 -39.13 8.76
CA VAL A 273 -43.16 -39.58 8.75
C VAL A 273 -44.02 -38.72 9.68
N GLY A 274 -44.99 -38.01 9.12
CA GLY A 274 -45.89 -37.11 9.85
C GLY A 274 -45.32 -35.72 10.15
N SER A 275 -44.12 -35.42 9.67
CA SER A 275 -43.56 -34.06 9.61
C SER A 275 -44.28 -33.22 8.54
N PRO A 276 -44.27 -31.88 8.62
CA PRO A 276 -44.61 -31.02 7.47
C PRO A 276 -43.59 -31.10 6.32
N PHE A 277 -42.36 -31.58 6.58
CA PHE A 277 -41.29 -31.79 5.60
C PHE A 277 -41.12 -33.28 5.29
N ALA A 278 -40.91 -33.67 4.03
CA ALA A 278 -40.74 -35.06 3.59
C ALA A 278 -39.30 -35.59 3.73
N SER A 279 -38.30 -34.72 3.86
CA SER A 279 -36.89 -35.07 4.07
C SER A 279 -36.11 -33.97 4.81
N SER A 280 -34.88 -34.31 5.21
CA SER A 280 -33.81 -33.37 5.60
C SER A 280 -33.65 -32.23 4.60
N ASP A 281 -33.63 -32.59 3.31
CA ASP A 281 -33.28 -31.68 2.21
C ASP A 281 -34.40 -30.64 1.96
N GLU A 282 -35.67 -31.03 2.17
CA GLU A 282 -36.79 -30.09 2.10
C GLU A 282 -36.79 -29.13 3.29
N LEU A 283 -36.44 -29.60 4.49
CA LEU A 283 -36.23 -28.74 5.65
C LEU A 283 -35.03 -27.80 5.44
N ALA A 284 -33.91 -28.30 4.91
CA ALA A 284 -32.72 -27.49 4.60
C ALA A 284 -33.05 -26.38 3.62
N GLY A 285 -33.63 -26.69 2.45
CA GLY A 285 -34.02 -25.68 1.46
C GLY A 285 -35.02 -24.65 2.00
N TYR A 286 -35.91 -25.05 2.91
CA TYR A 286 -36.83 -24.10 3.57
C TYR A 286 -36.12 -23.19 4.59
N ILE A 287 -35.12 -23.71 5.32
CA ILE A 287 -34.24 -22.92 6.19
C ILE A 287 -33.36 -21.96 5.36
N GLU A 288 -32.86 -22.39 4.20
CA GLU A 288 -32.08 -21.56 3.28
C GLU A 288 -32.92 -20.39 2.71
N LEU A 289 -34.18 -20.61 2.34
CA LEU A 289 -35.10 -19.53 1.95
C LEU A 289 -35.33 -18.50 3.08
N ALA A 290 -35.34 -18.94 4.33
CA ALA A 290 -35.43 -18.05 5.50
C ALA A 290 -34.10 -17.31 5.78
N LEU A 291 -32.96 -17.98 5.60
CA LEU A 291 -31.61 -17.44 5.86
C LEU A 291 -31.09 -16.50 4.76
N TYR A 292 -31.40 -16.76 3.50
CA TYR A 292 -30.82 -16.03 2.36
C TYR A 292 -31.80 -15.03 1.75
N ASP A 293 -32.98 -15.47 1.31
CA ASP A 293 -33.98 -14.59 0.70
C ASP A 293 -34.75 -13.74 1.73
N ASN A 294 -34.76 -14.17 3.00
CA ASN A 294 -35.66 -13.65 4.05
C ASN A 294 -37.14 -13.68 3.62
N SER A 295 -37.50 -14.64 2.76
CA SER A 295 -38.81 -14.72 2.08
C SER A 295 -39.90 -15.36 2.94
N VAL A 296 -39.51 -16.12 3.96
CA VAL A 296 -40.41 -16.83 4.88
C VAL A 296 -40.81 -15.93 6.07
N PRO A 297 -42.10 -15.66 6.31
CA PRO A 297 -42.54 -14.89 7.48
C PRO A 297 -42.25 -15.61 8.81
N ALA A 298 -41.83 -14.86 9.83
CA ALA A 298 -41.59 -15.41 11.18
C ALA A 298 -42.78 -16.17 11.79
N GLY A 299 -44.02 -15.73 11.48
CA GLY A 299 -45.24 -16.42 11.88
C GLY A 299 -45.50 -17.75 11.17
N GLU A 300 -44.82 -18.03 10.06
CA GLU A 300 -44.85 -19.29 9.33
C GLU A 300 -43.77 -20.24 9.87
N LEU A 301 -42.54 -19.73 10.09
CA LEU A 301 -41.47 -20.44 10.81
C LEU A 301 -41.98 -21.00 12.16
N ALA A 302 -42.64 -20.16 12.96
CA ALA A 302 -43.18 -20.56 14.26
C ALA A 302 -44.29 -21.65 14.17
N GLN A 303 -45.01 -21.76 13.05
CA GLN A 303 -45.99 -22.83 12.83
C GLN A 303 -45.33 -24.17 12.48
N LEU A 304 -44.11 -24.13 11.93
CA LEU A 304 -43.32 -25.30 11.55
C LEU A 304 -42.32 -25.73 12.63
N GLY A 305 -42.35 -25.08 13.81
CA GLY A 305 -41.42 -25.36 14.91
C GLY A 305 -40.02 -24.78 14.71
N LEU A 306 -39.89 -23.77 13.86
CA LEU A 306 -38.69 -22.98 13.59
C LEU A 306 -38.76 -21.60 14.27
N THR A 307 -37.65 -20.86 14.26
CA THR A 307 -37.52 -19.49 14.79
C THR A 307 -36.98 -18.55 13.72
N ASP A 308 -37.24 -17.25 13.86
CA ASP A 308 -36.64 -16.16 13.08
C ASP A 308 -35.23 -15.77 13.57
N ASP A 309 -34.73 -16.37 14.66
CA ASP A 309 -33.35 -16.25 15.11
C ASP A 309 -32.39 -16.96 14.15
N ARG A 310 -31.77 -16.19 13.24
CA ARG A 310 -30.80 -16.64 12.23
C ARG A 310 -29.71 -17.56 12.79
N VAL A 311 -29.26 -17.36 14.03
CA VAL A 311 -28.21 -18.20 14.65
C VAL A 311 -28.72 -19.63 14.89
N GLN A 312 -29.97 -19.78 15.33
CA GLN A 312 -30.57 -21.09 15.57
C GLN A 312 -31.02 -21.77 14.26
N LEU A 313 -31.43 -20.99 13.25
CA LEU A 313 -31.62 -21.52 11.89
C LEU A 313 -30.31 -22.03 11.29
N TRP A 314 -29.21 -21.28 11.45
CA TRP A 314 -27.88 -21.68 10.99
C TRP A 314 -27.37 -22.92 11.72
N GLY A 315 -27.51 -22.97 13.05
CA GLY A 315 -27.16 -24.16 13.84
C GLY A 315 -27.99 -25.40 13.47
N LEU A 316 -29.28 -25.23 13.17
CA LEU A 316 -30.12 -26.33 12.68
C LEU A 316 -29.70 -26.80 11.28
N LEU A 317 -29.35 -25.88 10.37
CA LEU A 317 -28.81 -26.21 9.05
C LEU A 317 -27.47 -26.97 9.17
N GLY A 318 -26.60 -26.55 10.09
CA GLY A 318 -25.37 -27.27 10.45
C GLY A 318 -25.66 -28.72 10.87
N ALA A 319 -26.57 -28.91 11.82
CA ALA A 319 -26.98 -30.25 12.27
C ALA A 319 -27.52 -31.14 11.14
N ILE A 320 -28.33 -30.58 10.22
CA ILE A 320 -28.83 -31.30 9.04
C ILE A 320 -27.69 -31.71 8.10
N ASN A 321 -26.68 -30.84 7.94
CA ASN A 321 -25.48 -31.09 7.13
C ASN A 321 -24.42 -31.96 7.83
N GLY A 322 -24.67 -32.44 9.05
CA GLY A 322 -23.68 -33.18 9.85
C GLY A 322 -22.49 -32.33 10.34
N GLN A 323 -22.64 -31.01 10.34
CA GLN A 323 -21.69 -30.05 10.90
C GLN A 323 -22.04 -29.77 12.37
N SER A 324 -21.03 -29.55 13.21
CA SER A 324 -21.29 -29.25 14.62
C SER A 324 -21.96 -27.87 14.79
N VAL A 325 -22.92 -27.80 15.72
CA VAL A 325 -23.76 -26.63 15.99
C VAL A 325 -23.06 -25.61 16.88
N TYR A 326 -21.98 -26.00 17.56
CA TYR A 326 -21.21 -25.15 18.44
C TYR A 326 -19.71 -25.41 18.33
N SER A 327 -18.92 -24.43 18.74
CA SER A 327 -17.48 -24.61 18.96
C SER A 327 -17.19 -24.77 20.44
N GLN A 328 -16.23 -25.63 20.75
CA GLN A 328 -15.71 -25.85 22.10
C GLN A 328 -14.27 -25.32 22.19
N ALA A 329 -13.93 -24.68 23.30
CA ALA A 329 -12.57 -24.29 23.61
C ALA A 329 -11.66 -25.51 23.81
N ARG A 330 -10.45 -25.45 23.22
CA ARG A 330 -9.32 -26.31 23.55
C ARG A 330 -8.15 -25.45 24.01
N TYR A 331 -7.66 -25.69 25.23
CA TYR A 331 -6.54 -24.98 25.84
C TYR A 331 -5.31 -25.89 25.92
N ASP A 332 -4.32 -25.67 25.05
CA ASP A 332 -3.06 -26.43 25.06
C ASP A 332 -2.03 -25.81 26.03
N GLY A 333 -1.08 -26.61 26.54
CA GLY A 333 -0.03 -26.14 27.46
C GLY A 333 -0.48 -25.69 28.86
N GLY A 334 -1.70 -26.02 29.29
CA GLY A 334 -2.21 -25.69 30.62
C GLY A 334 -2.62 -24.22 30.79
N LEU A 335 -3.18 -23.63 29.74
CA LEU A 335 -3.70 -22.26 29.70
C LEU A 335 -5.16 -22.11 30.16
N ALA A 336 -5.89 -23.21 30.37
CA ALA A 336 -7.28 -23.19 30.83
C ALA A 336 -7.44 -22.43 32.16
N GLY A 337 -8.46 -21.56 32.25
CA GLY A 337 -8.73 -20.77 33.45
C GLY A 337 -7.72 -19.64 33.75
N THR A 338 -6.78 -19.35 32.83
CA THR A 338 -5.75 -18.31 32.99
C THR A 338 -6.09 -17.06 32.18
N THR A 339 -5.55 -15.89 32.57
CA THR A 339 -5.69 -14.64 31.78
C THR A 339 -5.15 -14.79 30.35
N ILE A 340 -4.05 -15.55 30.17
CA ILE A 340 -3.52 -15.87 28.84
C ILE A 340 -4.56 -16.62 28.01
N GLY A 341 -5.12 -17.71 28.55
CA GLY A 341 -6.08 -18.56 27.86
C GLY A 341 -7.30 -17.79 27.35
N VAL A 342 -7.92 -16.97 28.21
CA VAL A 342 -9.10 -16.18 27.82
C VAL A 342 -8.77 -15.03 26.86
N THR A 343 -7.56 -14.46 26.90
CA THR A 343 -7.08 -13.54 25.86
C THR A 343 -6.94 -14.26 24.51
N LEU A 344 -6.38 -15.48 24.48
CA LEU A 344 -6.28 -16.25 23.23
C LEU A 344 -7.66 -16.57 22.67
N PHE A 345 -8.60 -17.02 23.51
CA PHE A 345 -10.01 -17.23 23.14
C PHE A 345 -10.59 -15.97 22.51
N TYR A 346 -10.52 -14.83 23.20
CA TYR A 346 -11.03 -13.56 22.68
C TYR A 346 -10.47 -13.23 21.30
N THR A 347 -9.15 -13.27 21.12
CA THR A 347 -8.53 -12.88 19.84
C THR A 347 -8.85 -13.84 18.69
N ASP A 348 -9.00 -15.14 18.94
CA ASP A 348 -9.42 -16.10 17.91
C ASP A 348 -10.90 -15.97 17.56
N TYR A 349 -11.77 -15.89 18.57
CA TYR A 349 -13.22 -15.75 18.40
C TYR A 349 -13.56 -14.45 17.66
N ILE A 350 -12.94 -13.32 18.05
CA ILE A 350 -13.15 -12.02 17.41
C ILE A 350 -12.52 -11.93 16.02
N ALA A 351 -11.40 -12.60 15.75
CA ALA A 351 -10.84 -12.65 14.39
C ALA A 351 -11.83 -13.32 13.41
N LYS A 352 -12.51 -14.38 13.85
CA LYS A 352 -13.56 -15.04 13.08
C LYS A 352 -14.77 -14.15 12.90
N ASP A 353 -15.42 -13.71 13.99
CA ASP A 353 -16.62 -12.86 13.93
C ASP A 353 -16.39 -11.61 13.06
N TRP A 354 -15.27 -10.89 13.24
CA TRP A 354 -14.98 -9.69 12.45
C TRP A 354 -14.66 -9.98 10.99
N SER A 355 -14.00 -11.10 10.65
CA SER A 355 -13.79 -11.47 9.24
C SER A 355 -15.12 -11.67 8.50
N ILE A 356 -16.11 -12.29 9.15
CA ILE A 356 -17.47 -12.48 8.62
C ILE A 356 -18.43 -11.30 8.91
N GLY A 357 -17.91 -10.15 9.35
CA GLY A 357 -18.69 -8.93 9.58
C GLY A 357 -19.72 -9.02 10.70
N VAL A 358 -19.58 -9.99 11.61
CA VAL A 358 -20.34 -10.12 12.85
C VAL A 358 -19.66 -9.29 13.93
N GLY A 359 -20.46 -8.59 14.75
CA GLY A 359 -19.95 -7.76 15.84
C GLY A 359 -20.55 -6.35 15.87
N THR A 360 -20.32 -5.67 16.99
CA THR A 360 -20.55 -4.23 17.18
C THR A 360 -19.25 -3.43 17.12
N GLY A 361 -18.11 -4.08 17.33
CA GLY A 361 -16.75 -3.53 17.28
C GLY A 361 -16.02 -3.78 15.96
N VAL A 362 -16.69 -4.24 14.90
CA VAL A 362 -16.03 -4.52 13.60
C VAL A 362 -15.29 -3.26 13.10
N PRO A 363 -13.95 -3.30 12.92
CA PRO A 363 -13.12 -2.09 12.82
C PRO A 363 -13.26 -1.29 11.51
N ALA A 364 -14.09 -1.71 10.56
CA ALA A 364 -14.22 -1.18 9.19
C ALA A 364 -14.55 0.33 9.04
N LYS A 365 -14.78 1.06 10.15
CA LYS A 365 -14.99 2.51 10.19
C LYS A 365 -13.91 3.29 10.96
N ALA A 366 -13.07 2.59 11.70
CA ALA A 366 -12.04 3.15 12.58
C ALA A 366 -10.63 2.82 12.07
N VAL A 367 -10.45 1.62 11.51
CA VAL A 367 -9.24 1.19 10.83
C VAL A 367 -9.45 1.35 9.32
N GLU A 368 -8.74 2.30 8.72
CA GLU A 368 -8.73 2.52 7.26
C GLU A 368 -8.30 1.23 6.54
N GLY A 369 -8.99 0.88 5.45
CA GLY A 369 -8.70 -0.32 4.65
C GLY A 369 -9.29 -1.63 5.17
N PHE A 370 -9.69 -1.75 6.44
CA PHE A 370 -10.33 -2.97 6.95
C PHE A 370 -11.69 -3.18 6.29
N LEU A 371 -11.88 -4.32 5.62
CA LEU A 371 -13.14 -4.72 4.98
C LEU A 371 -13.49 -6.16 5.38
N PRO A 372 -14.61 -6.40 6.09
CA PRO A 372 -15.10 -7.75 6.35
C PRO A 372 -15.65 -8.38 5.07
N ASP A 373 -15.63 -9.70 4.98
CA ASP A 373 -15.96 -10.42 3.74
C ASP A 373 -17.36 -10.16 3.17
N PRO A 374 -18.41 -9.93 4.00
CA PRO A 374 -19.72 -9.51 3.52
C PRO A 374 -19.85 -8.07 3.00
N ASP A 375 -18.82 -7.24 3.13
CA ASP A 375 -18.72 -5.91 2.50
C ASP A 375 -17.65 -5.87 1.39
N ALA A 376 -16.67 -6.77 1.43
CA ALA A 376 -15.66 -6.91 0.40
C ALA A 376 -16.24 -7.58 -0.87
N ARG A 377 -16.05 -6.95 -2.03
CA ARG A 377 -16.52 -7.47 -3.33
C ARG A 377 -15.51 -8.43 -3.94
N THR A 378 -15.96 -9.61 -4.35
CA THR A 378 -15.13 -10.54 -5.13
C THR A 378 -15.24 -10.16 -6.61
N PRO A 379 -14.14 -9.83 -7.31
CA PRO A 379 -14.22 -9.60 -8.76
C PRO A 379 -14.60 -10.91 -9.45
N TRP A 380 -15.45 -10.85 -10.48
CA TRP A 380 -15.92 -12.05 -11.19
C TRP A 380 -14.78 -12.89 -11.79
N SER A 381 -13.66 -12.25 -12.16
CA SER A 381 -12.39 -12.89 -12.54
C SER A 381 -11.84 -13.87 -11.49
N HIS A 382 -12.24 -13.76 -10.22
CA HIS A 382 -11.77 -14.57 -9.10
C HIS A 382 -12.77 -15.64 -8.60
N CYS A 383 -14.05 -15.64 -9.01
CA CYS A 383 -14.98 -16.73 -8.67
C CYS A 383 -14.48 -18.09 -9.21
N ASP A 384 -14.80 -19.20 -8.54
CA ASP A 384 -14.63 -20.55 -9.09
C ASP A 384 -15.99 -21.08 -9.60
N THR A 385 -15.98 -22.15 -10.42
CA THR A 385 -17.14 -22.62 -11.20
C THR A 385 -18.00 -23.71 -10.55
N GLY A 386 -17.59 -24.28 -9.42
CA GLY A 386 -18.18 -25.52 -8.92
C GLY A 386 -18.17 -25.74 -7.40
N ALA A 387 -17.75 -24.74 -6.63
CA ALA A 387 -17.84 -24.74 -5.18
C ALA A 387 -18.65 -23.52 -4.74
N LEU A 388 -19.86 -23.75 -4.24
CA LEU A 388 -20.71 -22.72 -3.61
C LEU A 388 -20.38 -22.53 -2.12
N SER A 389 -19.41 -23.30 -1.61
CA SER A 389 -18.95 -23.27 -0.23
C SER A 389 -17.43 -23.44 -0.17
N GLU A 390 -16.79 -22.75 0.77
CA GLU A 390 -15.37 -22.89 1.09
C GLU A 390 -15.19 -22.91 2.61
N SER A 391 -14.81 -24.06 3.15
CA SER A 391 -14.39 -24.21 4.54
C SER A 391 -12.87 -24.08 4.67
N GLY A 392 -12.40 -23.61 5.82
CA GLY A 392 -10.98 -23.43 6.05
C GLY A 392 -10.61 -22.95 7.45
N ARG A 393 -9.30 -23.04 7.75
CA ARG A 393 -8.73 -22.58 9.01
C ARG A 393 -8.20 -21.15 8.91
N LEU A 394 -8.62 -20.32 9.84
CA LEU A 394 -7.94 -19.08 10.26
C LEU A 394 -7.21 -19.36 11.58
N TRP A 395 -5.97 -18.89 11.71
CA TRP A 395 -5.31 -18.90 13.03
C TRP A 395 -4.29 -17.78 13.18
N LEU A 396 -4.11 -17.34 14.42
CA LEU A 396 -3.04 -16.41 14.80
C LEU A 396 -1.80 -17.23 15.21
N GLY A 397 -0.61 -16.77 14.86
CA GLY A 397 0.62 -17.52 15.18
C GLY A 397 1.91 -16.73 15.08
N GLN A 398 3.04 -17.38 15.36
CA GLN A 398 4.34 -16.75 15.36
C GLN A 398 4.77 -16.29 13.95
N ASN A 399 5.29 -15.06 13.87
CA ASN A 399 5.92 -14.54 12.67
C ASN A 399 7.38 -15.05 12.58
N ASP A 400 7.60 -16.20 11.95
CA ASP A 400 8.94 -16.76 11.67
C ASP A 400 9.95 -15.70 11.15
N SER A 401 9.50 -14.69 10.40
CA SER A 401 10.32 -13.62 9.81
C SER A 401 10.57 -12.41 10.73
N ALA A 402 10.12 -12.47 11.98
CA ALA A 402 10.37 -11.47 13.03
C ALA A 402 11.02 -12.06 14.28
N PHE A 403 11.52 -13.30 14.23
CA PHE A 403 12.39 -13.87 15.26
C PHE A 403 13.72 -14.26 14.64
N ALA A 404 14.81 -13.97 15.33
CA ALA A 404 16.14 -14.46 14.99
C ALA A 404 16.83 -15.01 16.24
N PHE A 405 17.17 -16.30 16.18
CA PHE A 405 17.72 -17.08 17.28
C PHE A 405 19.22 -17.36 17.08
N ASP A 406 19.96 -17.39 18.18
CA ASP A 406 21.30 -17.98 18.27
C ASP A 406 21.51 -18.63 19.66
N ASP A 407 22.68 -19.23 19.90
CA ASP A 407 23.01 -19.93 21.16
C ASP A 407 22.92 -19.05 22.43
N LYS A 408 22.84 -17.73 22.30
CA LYS A 408 22.91 -16.76 23.40
C LYS A 408 21.79 -15.73 23.40
N SER A 409 21.07 -15.54 22.31
CA SER A 409 20.01 -14.54 22.23
C SER A 409 18.83 -14.96 21.35
N VAL A 410 17.69 -14.34 21.65
CA VAL A 410 16.60 -14.14 20.72
C VAL A 410 16.45 -12.62 20.49
N SER A 411 16.46 -12.22 19.22
CA SER A 411 16.05 -10.88 18.78
C SER A 411 14.66 -10.96 18.17
N ILE A 412 13.77 -10.06 18.58
CA ILE A 412 12.39 -9.99 18.07
C ILE A 412 12.20 -8.67 17.31
N GLY A 413 11.54 -8.74 16.16
CA GLY A 413 11.29 -7.63 15.24
C GLY A 413 10.01 -6.84 15.52
N ALA A 414 9.58 -6.09 14.49
CA ALA A 414 8.49 -5.11 14.61
C ALA A 414 7.14 -5.73 14.99
N GLN A 415 6.73 -6.82 14.31
CA GLN A 415 5.45 -7.51 14.48
C GLN A 415 5.73 -9.00 14.67
N SER A 416 5.41 -9.55 15.85
CA SER A 416 5.73 -10.94 16.21
C SER A 416 4.58 -11.93 15.95
N THR A 417 3.33 -11.44 15.87
CA THR A 417 2.16 -12.21 15.48
C THR A 417 1.83 -12.05 13.99
N ARG A 418 1.40 -13.13 13.34
CA ARG A 418 0.79 -13.15 12.00
C ARG A 418 -0.57 -13.81 12.01
N LEU A 419 -1.38 -13.47 11.01
CA LEU A 419 -2.68 -14.09 10.74
C LEU A 419 -2.54 -15.02 9.53
N PHE A 420 -2.72 -16.32 9.78
CA PHE A 420 -2.60 -17.38 8.78
C PHE A 420 -3.98 -17.83 8.30
N SER A 421 -4.04 -18.29 7.05
CA SER A 421 -5.26 -18.80 6.42
C SER A 421 -4.98 -19.97 5.47
N ARG A 422 -5.82 -21.01 5.56
CA ARG A 422 -5.84 -22.20 4.70
C ARG A 422 -7.29 -22.59 4.43
N SER A 423 -7.54 -23.22 3.28
CA SER A 423 -8.84 -23.82 2.97
C SER A 423 -8.72 -25.33 2.84
N ASP A 424 -9.85 -26.01 2.95
CA ASP A 424 -9.91 -27.47 2.95
C ASP A 424 -9.78 -28.00 1.52
N GLY A 425 -8.81 -28.88 1.30
CA GLY A 425 -8.62 -29.60 0.04
C GLY A 425 -9.57 -30.79 -0.09
N GLY A 426 -9.90 -31.15 -1.33
CA GLY A 426 -10.81 -32.26 -1.63
C GLY A 426 -10.29 -33.67 -1.26
N ASP A 427 -9.06 -33.77 -0.76
CA ASP A 427 -8.45 -34.99 -0.18
C ASP A 427 -8.30 -34.92 1.36
N GLY A 428 -8.75 -33.81 1.99
CA GLY A 428 -8.60 -33.55 3.42
C GLY A 428 -7.28 -32.88 3.83
N GLY A 429 -6.42 -32.49 2.88
CA GLY A 429 -5.23 -31.67 3.16
C GLY A 429 -5.52 -30.16 3.10
N GLU A 430 -4.77 -29.35 3.85
CA GLU A 430 -4.85 -27.89 3.75
C GLU A 430 -4.27 -27.37 2.41
N VAL A 431 -4.97 -26.44 1.76
CA VAL A 431 -4.56 -25.78 0.50
C VAL A 431 -4.54 -24.25 0.63
N GLU A 432 -4.05 -23.55 -0.41
CA GLU A 432 -4.20 -22.08 -0.47
C GLU A 432 -5.69 -21.70 -0.55
N PRO A 433 -6.17 -20.75 0.27
CA PRO A 433 -7.53 -20.24 0.18
C PRO A 433 -7.81 -19.55 -1.16
N SER A 434 -9.10 -19.47 -1.53
CA SER A 434 -9.56 -18.63 -2.64
C SER A 434 -9.24 -17.15 -2.40
N TYR A 435 -9.42 -16.34 -3.45
CA TYR A 435 -9.31 -14.89 -3.32
C TYR A 435 -10.35 -14.34 -2.34
N ALA A 436 -11.57 -14.89 -2.34
CA ALA A 436 -12.64 -14.43 -1.47
C ALA A 436 -12.28 -14.68 0.01
N PHE A 437 -11.77 -15.87 0.35
CA PHE A 437 -11.40 -16.23 1.73
C PHE A 437 -10.09 -15.56 2.16
N GLY A 438 -9.13 -15.42 1.24
CA GLY A 438 -7.80 -14.91 1.57
C GLY A 438 -7.68 -13.40 1.71
N ARG A 439 -8.51 -12.59 1.02
CA ARG A 439 -8.30 -11.13 0.87
C ARG A 439 -8.29 -10.35 2.19
N GLY A 440 -9.33 -10.44 3.01
CA GLY A 440 -9.44 -9.70 4.28
C GLY A 440 -8.37 -10.13 5.27
N LEU A 441 -8.06 -11.42 5.27
CA LEU A 441 -7.07 -12.05 6.14
C LEU A 441 -5.63 -11.64 5.75
N LYS A 442 -5.31 -11.63 4.45
CA LYS A 442 -4.04 -11.10 3.89
C LYS A 442 -3.91 -9.58 4.07
N TRP A 443 -5.01 -8.83 4.08
CA TRP A 443 -5.00 -7.41 4.44
C TRP A 443 -4.70 -7.21 5.94
N TRP A 444 -5.37 -7.96 6.82
CA TRP A 444 -5.17 -7.88 8.27
C TRP A 444 -3.75 -8.29 8.66
N ASP A 445 -3.24 -9.42 8.17
CA ASP A 445 -1.87 -9.89 8.46
C ASP A 445 -0.80 -8.81 8.19
N ARG A 446 -0.94 -8.08 7.08
CA ARG A 446 -0.06 -6.94 6.73
C ARG A 446 -0.30 -5.70 7.59
N ASN A 447 -1.53 -5.46 8.06
CA ASN A 447 -1.93 -4.24 8.78
C ASN A 447 -2.22 -4.49 10.28
N TYR A 448 -1.65 -5.55 10.86
CA TYR A 448 -1.91 -6.03 12.21
C TYR A 448 -1.83 -4.93 13.28
N GLN A 449 -0.80 -4.07 13.21
CA GLN A 449 -0.63 -2.97 14.16
C GLN A 449 -1.84 -2.02 14.20
N ALA A 450 -2.44 -1.70 13.05
CA ALA A 450 -3.58 -0.79 12.99
C ALA A 450 -4.85 -1.40 13.59
N VAL A 451 -5.01 -2.73 13.54
CA VAL A 451 -6.09 -3.44 14.23
C VAL A 451 -5.78 -3.58 15.73
N ALA A 452 -4.51 -3.71 16.10
CA ALA A 452 -4.07 -3.75 17.48
C ALA A 452 -4.24 -2.41 18.21
N ASP A 453 -3.97 -1.29 17.54
CA ASP A 453 -4.20 0.06 18.07
C ASP A 453 -5.70 0.37 18.25
N TYR A 454 -6.56 -0.32 17.49
CA TYR A 454 -8.00 -0.27 17.69
C TYR A 454 -8.43 -1.12 18.90
N GLU A 455 -8.01 -2.39 18.97
CA GLU A 455 -8.38 -3.36 20.00
C GLU A 455 -7.15 -3.88 20.78
N PRO A 456 -6.92 -3.38 22.02
CA PRO A 456 -5.72 -3.67 22.81
C PRO A 456 -5.42 -5.15 23.07
N GLN A 457 -6.41 -6.04 22.99
CA GLN A 457 -6.13 -7.48 23.15
C GLN A 457 -5.24 -8.06 22.03
N TYR A 458 -5.19 -7.44 20.84
CA TYR A 458 -4.21 -7.82 19.80
C TYR A 458 -2.81 -7.26 20.07
N GLN A 459 -2.68 -6.10 20.73
CA GLN A 459 -1.38 -5.64 21.25
C GLN A 459 -0.89 -6.61 22.35
N ARG A 460 -1.79 -7.01 23.26
CA ARG A 460 -1.52 -8.04 24.28
C ARG A 460 -1.12 -9.37 23.66
N LEU A 461 -1.78 -9.81 22.58
CA LEU A 461 -1.42 -11.03 21.85
C LEU A 461 0.00 -10.96 21.25
N ASP A 462 0.42 -9.82 20.69
CA ASP A 462 1.80 -9.66 20.22
C ASP A 462 2.81 -9.77 21.38
N GLN A 463 2.45 -9.32 22.60
CA GLN A 463 3.29 -9.56 23.79
C GLN A 463 3.28 -11.02 24.24
N ILE A 464 2.14 -11.70 24.19
CA ILE A 464 2.06 -13.15 24.45
C ILE A 464 2.97 -13.90 23.47
N MET A 465 2.94 -13.55 22.18
CA MET A 465 3.75 -14.18 21.13
C MET A 465 5.25 -13.89 21.29
N ARG A 466 5.63 -12.65 21.65
CA ARG A 466 7.02 -12.29 22.00
C ARG A 466 7.56 -13.12 23.16
N TRP A 467 6.86 -13.12 24.29
CA TRP A 467 7.28 -13.87 25.48
C TRP A 467 7.29 -15.37 25.23
N SER A 468 6.32 -15.88 24.47
CA SER A 468 6.25 -17.26 24.02
C SER A 468 7.49 -17.68 23.22
N GLY A 469 7.84 -16.98 22.13
CA GLY A 469 9.02 -17.31 21.33
C GLY A 469 10.34 -17.15 22.10
N ALA A 470 10.39 -16.22 23.06
CA ALA A 470 11.54 -16.07 23.95
C ALA A 470 11.66 -17.18 25.00
N LEU A 471 10.55 -17.71 25.49
CA LEU A 471 10.51 -18.84 26.41
C LEU A 471 10.78 -20.18 25.69
N GLU A 472 10.31 -20.34 24.45
CA GLU A 472 10.69 -21.45 23.57
C GLU A 472 12.22 -21.48 23.41
N TRP A 473 12.82 -20.35 23.02
CA TRP A 473 14.28 -20.21 22.91
C TRP A 473 14.99 -20.54 24.22
N LEU A 474 14.53 -19.99 25.34
CA LEU A 474 15.17 -20.19 26.65
C LEU A 474 15.19 -21.68 27.04
N VAL A 475 14.10 -22.42 26.78
CA VAL A 475 13.97 -23.85 27.11
C VAL A 475 14.68 -24.75 26.08
N ALA A 476 14.68 -24.40 24.80
CA ALA A 476 15.21 -25.24 23.72
C ALA A 476 16.72 -25.06 23.48
N LYS A 477 17.26 -23.84 23.67
CA LYS A 477 18.67 -23.49 23.41
C LYS A 477 19.50 -23.35 24.68
N THR A 478 18.88 -23.16 25.86
CA THR A 478 19.58 -22.96 27.13
C THR A 478 19.14 -23.96 28.20
N SER A 479 19.85 -24.00 29.33
CA SER A 479 19.42 -24.69 30.55
C SER A 479 18.87 -23.74 31.63
N ALA A 480 18.71 -22.46 31.29
CA ALA A 480 18.21 -21.43 32.18
C ALA A 480 16.66 -21.41 32.22
N ARG A 481 16.12 -20.67 33.18
CA ARG A 481 14.69 -20.40 33.35
C ARG A 481 14.54 -19.01 33.93
N LEU A 482 13.45 -18.33 33.60
CA LEU A 482 13.07 -17.11 34.29
C LEU A 482 12.52 -17.43 35.69
N PRO A 483 12.69 -16.52 36.65
CA PRO A 483 11.97 -16.55 37.92
C PRO A 483 10.46 -16.64 37.68
N GLN A 484 9.79 -17.57 38.34
CA GLN A 484 8.35 -17.76 38.19
C GLN A 484 7.63 -17.86 39.54
N LEU A 485 6.31 -17.73 39.48
CA LEU A 485 5.40 -18.13 40.54
C LEU A 485 5.37 -19.67 40.70
N SER A 486 4.96 -20.13 41.88
CA SER A 486 4.54 -21.52 42.08
C SER A 486 3.20 -21.78 41.41
N ASP A 487 2.90 -23.03 41.04
CA ASP A 487 1.62 -23.36 40.36
C ASP A 487 0.38 -23.00 41.20
N SER A 488 0.52 -22.96 42.54
CA SER A 488 -0.51 -22.53 43.48
C SER A 488 -0.67 -21.00 43.63
N GLU A 489 0.26 -20.22 43.07
CA GLU A 489 0.16 -18.75 42.96
C GLU A 489 -0.40 -18.32 41.59
N ILE A 490 -0.54 -19.24 40.61
CA ILE A 490 -1.05 -18.95 39.26
C ILE A 490 -2.55 -19.26 39.20
N ARG A 491 -3.34 -18.28 38.75
CA ARG A 491 -4.80 -18.41 38.57
C ARG A 491 -5.15 -19.42 37.47
N SER A 492 -6.12 -20.30 37.76
CA SER A 492 -6.65 -21.30 36.82
C SER A 492 -8.17 -21.52 37.00
N ASP A 493 -8.91 -20.46 37.30
CA ASP A 493 -10.35 -20.48 37.60
C ASP A 493 -11.18 -19.43 36.83
N LEU A 494 -10.58 -18.73 35.87
CA LEU A 494 -11.21 -17.66 35.11
C LEU A 494 -11.93 -18.20 33.86
N SER A 495 -13.26 -18.15 33.83
CA SER A 495 -14.01 -18.39 32.60
C SER A 495 -13.88 -17.20 31.63
N PHE A 496 -13.91 -17.48 30.32
CA PHE A 496 -13.97 -16.45 29.28
C PHE A 496 -15.27 -15.64 29.38
N ALA A 497 -16.38 -16.26 29.79
CA ALA A 497 -17.67 -15.58 30.00
C ALA A 497 -17.59 -14.50 31.11
N GLU A 498 -16.98 -14.81 32.26
CA GLU A 498 -16.77 -13.84 33.34
C GLU A 498 -15.75 -12.77 32.97
N TRP A 499 -14.67 -13.17 32.27
CA TRP A 499 -13.65 -12.22 31.77
C TRP A 499 -14.25 -11.21 30.80
N TYR A 500 -15.00 -11.65 29.79
CA TYR A 500 -15.59 -10.79 28.77
C TYR A 500 -16.63 -9.82 29.35
N ALA A 501 -17.43 -10.30 30.31
CA ALA A 501 -18.37 -9.46 31.04
C ALA A 501 -17.67 -8.41 31.93
N GLY A 502 -16.57 -8.78 32.58
CA GLY A 502 -15.80 -7.91 33.48
C GLY A 502 -14.85 -6.93 32.77
N ASN A 503 -14.34 -7.28 31.59
CA ASN A 503 -13.40 -6.45 30.83
C ASN A 503 -14.15 -5.37 30.04
N GLY A 504 -14.18 -4.16 30.57
CA GLY A 504 -15.03 -3.06 30.06
C GLY A 504 -14.47 -2.32 28.84
N ASP A 505 -13.16 -2.40 28.60
CA ASP A 505 -12.44 -1.55 27.64
C ASP A 505 -12.36 -2.15 26.22
N LEU A 506 -12.82 -3.41 26.06
CA LEU A 506 -12.92 -4.13 24.79
C LEU A 506 -13.76 -3.36 23.75
N ARG A 507 -13.34 -3.39 22.49
CA ARG A 507 -14.09 -2.77 21.39
C ARG A 507 -15.28 -3.60 20.96
N GLU A 508 -15.15 -4.92 20.97
CA GLU A 508 -16.31 -5.78 20.79
C GLU A 508 -17.12 -5.89 22.08
N ARG A 509 -18.43 -5.58 21.99
CA ARG A 509 -19.39 -5.64 23.10
C ARG A 509 -20.66 -6.45 22.73
N SER A 510 -20.68 -7.14 21.59
CA SER A 510 -21.77 -8.04 21.19
C SER A 510 -22.03 -9.14 22.23
N PRO A 511 -23.29 -9.55 22.45
CA PRO A 511 -23.59 -10.69 23.32
C PRO A 511 -23.07 -12.01 22.72
N ILE A 512 -21.97 -12.54 23.27
CA ILE A 512 -21.45 -13.88 22.93
C ILE A 512 -22.43 -14.93 23.48
N ARG A 513 -22.79 -15.90 22.64
CA ARG A 513 -23.77 -16.95 22.96
C ARG A 513 -23.11 -18.16 23.61
N PHE A 514 -22.71 -17.97 24.86
CA PHE A 514 -22.26 -19.05 25.74
C PHE A 514 -23.37 -20.09 25.98
N ILE A 515 -23.02 -21.36 25.91
CA ILE A 515 -23.91 -22.50 26.16
C ILE A 515 -23.19 -23.57 26.98
N SER A 516 -23.95 -24.56 27.47
CA SER A 516 -23.38 -25.70 28.21
C SER A 516 -24.04 -27.02 27.78
N PRO A 517 -23.75 -27.52 26.57
CA PRO A 517 -24.23 -28.82 26.10
C PRO A 517 -23.75 -29.95 27.03
N PRO A 518 -24.60 -30.94 27.39
CA PRO A 518 -24.19 -32.07 28.22
C PRO A 518 -22.97 -32.87 27.74
N SER A 519 -22.67 -32.84 26.44
CA SER A 519 -21.49 -33.52 25.84
C SER A 519 -20.22 -32.65 25.85
N ALA A 520 -20.32 -31.33 26.04
CA ALA A 520 -19.17 -30.44 26.02
C ALA A 520 -18.31 -30.60 27.30
N THR A 521 -16.99 -30.64 27.16
CA THR A 521 -16.06 -30.82 28.28
C THR A 521 -15.39 -29.55 28.75
N GLU A 522 -15.50 -28.47 27.99
CA GLU A 522 -14.91 -27.14 28.21
C GLU A 522 -15.94 -26.07 27.80
N GLU A 523 -15.57 -24.80 27.88
CA GLU A 523 -16.42 -23.66 27.46
C GLU A 523 -16.88 -23.78 26.00
N ALA A 524 -18.17 -23.58 25.73
CA ALA A 524 -18.80 -23.74 24.42
C ALA A 524 -19.59 -22.49 23.98
N VAL A 525 -19.52 -22.19 22.68
CA VAL A 525 -20.16 -21.02 22.05
C VAL A 525 -20.87 -21.37 20.75
N LEU A 526 -22.04 -20.75 20.51
CA LEU A 526 -22.72 -20.80 19.22
C LEU A 526 -22.07 -19.80 18.24
N GLN A 527 -21.68 -20.27 17.06
CA GLN A 527 -21.23 -19.39 15.97
C GLN A 527 -22.43 -18.62 15.39
N ALA A 528 -22.28 -17.31 15.17
CA ALA A 528 -23.29 -16.52 14.47
C ALA A 528 -22.98 -16.44 12.97
N PRO A 529 -23.94 -16.67 12.06
CA PRO A 529 -23.74 -16.44 10.65
C PRO A 529 -23.61 -14.95 10.34
N SER A 530 -22.95 -14.65 9.24
CA SER A 530 -22.92 -13.31 8.65
C SER A 530 -24.30 -12.80 8.22
N LYS A 531 -24.35 -11.49 7.93
CA LYS A 531 -25.39 -10.95 7.04
C LYS A 531 -25.30 -11.61 5.66
N THR A 532 -26.40 -11.69 4.93
CA THR A 532 -26.41 -12.14 3.52
C THR A 532 -25.63 -11.16 2.64
N PHE A 533 -24.88 -11.68 1.66
CA PHE A 533 -24.07 -10.87 0.74
C PHE A 533 -23.86 -11.57 -0.61
N ASP A 534 -23.73 -10.76 -1.67
CA ASP A 534 -23.50 -11.25 -3.03
C ASP A 534 -22.00 -11.56 -3.24
N SER A 535 -21.63 -12.85 -3.17
CA SER A 535 -20.26 -13.34 -3.43
C SER A 535 -20.29 -14.71 -4.10
N CYS A 536 -19.11 -15.25 -4.44
CA CYS A 536 -18.92 -16.52 -5.14
C CYS A 536 -19.15 -17.77 -4.25
N GLY A 537 -20.16 -17.76 -3.39
CA GLY A 537 -20.45 -18.81 -2.39
C GLY A 537 -20.38 -18.35 -0.94
N TYR A 538 -20.72 -19.24 0.00
CA TYR A 538 -20.59 -19.04 1.44
C TYR A 538 -19.27 -19.60 1.99
N GLN A 539 -18.90 -19.19 3.20
CA GLN A 539 -17.61 -19.54 3.80
C GLN A 539 -17.78 -20.00 5.27
N THR A 540 -16.94 -20.94 5.69
CA THR A 540 -16.93 -21.48 7.06
C THR A 540 -15.50 -21.42 7.61
N ILE A 541 -15.32 -20.74 8.74
CA ILE A 541 -13.99 -20.45 9.30
C ILE A 541 -13.85 -21.11 10.67
N TYR A 542 -12.85 -21.96 10.85
CA TYR A 542 -12.48 -22.59 12.13
C TYR A 542 -11.02 -22.25 12.50
N GLY A 543 -10.54 -22.70 13.66
CA GLY A 543 -9.11 -22.59 14.03
C GLY A 543 -8.82 -21.98 15.41
N GLY A 544 -7.70 -21.28 15.58
CA GLY A 544 -7.19 -20.96 16.92
C GLY A 544 -6.02 -19.97 17.02
N VAL A 545 -5.24 -20.10 18.08
CA VAL A 545 -3.94 -19.43 18.25
C VAL A 545 -2.85 -20.48 18.52
N SER A 546 -1.83 -20.53 17.67
CA SER A 546 -0.62 -21.33 17.89
C SER A 546 0.47 -20.44 18.46
N LEU A 547 0.89 -20.65 19.70
CA LEU A 547 2.03 -19.91 20.25
C LEU A 547 3.36 -20.46 19.69
N GLY A 548 4.44 -19.71 19.91
CA GLY A 548 5.74 -19.92 19.32
C GLY A 548 6.30 -21.33 19.45
N ASP A 549 6.69 -21.86 18.30
CA ASP A 549 7.03 -23.27 18.06
C ASP A 549 8.10 -23.40 16.95
N VAL A 550 8.77 -22.31 16.57
CA VAL A 550 9.69 -22.27 15.43
C VAL A 550 10.91 -23.15 15.65
N ILE A 551 11.45 -23.22 16.87
CA ILE A 551 12.58 -24.09 17.20
C ILE A 551 12.12 -25.55 17.28
N ALA A 552 10.90 -25.82 17.76
CA ALA A 552 10.29 -27.14 17.73
C ALA A 552 10.05 -27.65 16.30
N ARG A 553 9.51 -26.81 15.40
CA ARG A 553 9.26 -27.13 13.97
C ARG A 553 10.54 -27.23 13.13
N LYS A 554 11.51 -26.32 13.30
CA LYS A 554 12.70 -26.20 12.43
C LYS A 554 13.98 -26.78 13.00
N GLY A 555 14.07 -26.99 14.32
CA GLY A 555 15.28 -27.49 14.98
C GLY A 555 16.50 -26.61 14.70
N ALA A 556 17.48 -27.15 13.95
CA ALA A 556 18.67 -26.41 13.53
C ALA A 556 18.42 -25.44 12.35
N GLU A 557 17.32 -25.56 11.61
CA GLU A 557 16.90 -24.55 10.62
C GLU A 557 16.20 -23.33 11.27
N ALA A 558 16.07 -23.28 12.60
CA ALA A 558 15.63 -22.10 13.33
C ALA A 558 16.76 -21.08 13.61
N ASP A 559 18.01 -21.52 13.59
CA ASP A 559 19.16 -20.65 13.87
C ASP A 559 19.40 -19.65 12.72
N ARG A 560 19.76 -18.41 13.06
CA ARG A 560 20.02 -17.35 12.08
C ARG A 560 21.04 -17.82 11.02
N ALA A 561 20.66 -17.77 9.75
CA ALA A 561 21.53 -18.13 8.64
C ALA A 561 22.88 -17.39 8.69
N ASN A 562 23.97 -18.08 8.34
CA ASN A 562 25.33 -17.52 8.32
C ASN A 562 25.55 -16.65 7.07
N LEU A 563 24.80 -15.56 6.98
CA LEU A 563 24.88 -14.54 5.93
C LEU A 563 25.49 -13.25 6.49
N PRO A 564 26.20 -12.46 5.67
CA PRO A 564 26.62 -11.12 6.04
C PRO A 564 25.42 -10.25 6.41
N GLY A 565 25.49 -9.55 7.55
CA GLY A 565 24.39 -8.76 8.11
C GLY A 565 23.58 -7.90 7.11
N PRO A 566 24.20 -7.21 6.12
CA PRO A 566 23.44 -6.41 5.16
C PRO A 566 22.45 -7.22 4.29
N VAL A 567 22.78 -8.47 3.93
CA VAL A 567 21.89 -9.38 3.16
C VAL A 567 21.22 -10.45 4.04
N ASN A 568 21.50 -10.47 5.34
CA ASN A 568 20.83 -11.38 6.27
C ASN A 568 19.42 -10.88 6.58
N ARG A 569 18.51 -11.81 6.89
CA ARG A 569 17.11 -11.56 7.22
C ARG A 569 16.61 -12.63 8.19
N ALA A 570 15.74 -12.25 9.12
CA ALA A 570 15.02 -13.21 9.95
C ALA A 570 14.14 -14.13 9.09
N GLY A 571 13.98 -15.37 9.55
CA GLY A 571 13.36 -16.46 8.78
C GLY A 571 14.21 -17.03 7.62
N ALA A 572 15.40 -16.50 7.34
CA ALA A 572 16.29 -17.07 6.32
C ALA A 572 16.84 -18.44 6.75
N GLY A 573 16.65 -19.45 5.92
CA GLY A 573 17.06 -20.83 6.19
C GLY A 573 18.56 -21.08 5.97
N GLY A 574 19.10 -22.08 6.67
CA GLY A 574 20.53 -22.42 6.67
C GLY A 574 21.13 -22.88 5.33
N ASP A 575 20.30 -23.15 4.30
CA ASP A 575 20.74 -23.41 2.93
C ASP A 575 20.77 -22.15 2.02
N SER A 576 20.68 -20.97 2.64
CA SER A 576 21.01 -19.67 2.03
C SER A 576 22.53 -19.48 1.90
N SER A 577 22.98 -18.68 0.93
CA SER A 577 24.39 -18.35 0.73
C SER A 577 24.58 -16.99 0.07
N PHE A 578 25.67 -16.29 0.39
CA PHE A 578 26.06 -15.05 -0.30
C PHE A 578 27.58 -14.87 -0.25
N ASP A 579 28.18 -14.44 -1.36
CA ASP A 579 29.59 -14.09 -1.48
C ASP A 579 29.75 -12.56 -1.63
N PRO A 580 30.25 -11.86 -0.59
CA PRO A 580 30.54 -10.42 -0.67
C PRO A 580 31.55 -10.01 -1.75
N ALA A 581 32.45 -10.91 -2.18
CA ALA A 581 33.49 -10.59 -3.15
C ALA A 581 32.96 -10.54 -4.59
N THR A 582 31.90 -11.28 -4.90
CA THR A 582 31.21 -11.23 -6.21
C THR A 582 29.84 -10.56 -6.16
N GLY A 583 29.28 -10.34 -4.96
CA GLY A 583 27.93 -9.80 -4.78
C GLY A 583 26.84 -10.74 -5.26
N LYS A 584 27.06 -12.06 -5.18
CA LYS A 584 26.16 -13.11 -5.68
C LYS A 584 25.72 -14.05 -4.57
N GLY A 585 24.51 -14.62 -4.68
CA GLY A 585 24.01 -15.57 -3.71
C GLY A 585 22.56 -15.99 -3.92
N SER A 586 22.02 -16.76 -2.97
CA SER A 586 20.59 -16.95 -2.80
C SER A 586 20.18 -16.93 -1.33
N VAL A 587 19.15 -16.15 -0.99
CA VAL A 587 18.54 -16.11 0.34
C VAL A 587 17.18 -16.79 0.30
N LYS A 588 17.01 -17.84 1.09
CA LYS A 588 15.83 -18.72 1.04
C LYS A 588 15.04 -18.66 2.33
N GLN A 589 13.73 -18.74 2.20
CA GLN A 589 12.77 -18.83 3.31
C GLN A 589 11.84 -20.02 3.04
N LYS A 590 11.48 -20.74 4.10
CA LYS A 590 10.59 -21.91 4.07
C LYS A 590 9.51 -21.74 5.13
N ALA A 591 8.24 -21.87 4.73
CA ALA A 591 7.15 -22.09 5.67
C ALA A 591 6.97 -23.60 5.87
N LEU A 592 6.94 -24.03 7.13
CA LEU A 592 6.69 -25.43 7.51
C LEU A 592 5.31 -25.56 8.16
N ASP A 593 4.62 -26.65 7.85
CA ASP A 593 3.46 -27.11 8.63
C ASP A 593 3.89 -27.66 10.02
N ALA A 594 2.91 -28.10 10.82
CA ALA A 594 3.14 -28.61 12.17
C ALA A 594 3.98 -29.92 12.20
N ASP A 595 4.01 -30.67 11.10
CA ASP A 595 4.84 -31.87 10.93
C ASP A 595 6.28 -31.53 10.46
N GLY A 596 6.61 -30.24 10.29
CA GLY A 596 7.91 -29.78 9.82
C GLY A 596 8.12 -29.92 8.30
N LYS A 597 7.05 -30.18 7.53
CA LYS A 597 7.11 -30.33 6.07
C LYS A 597 6.93 -28.97 5.39
N VAL A 598 7.70 -28.73 4.32
CA VAL A 598 7.65 -27.49 3.55
C VAL A 598 6.30 -27.39 2.83
N VAL A 599 5.52 -26.36 3.20
CA VAL A 599 4.24 -25.99 2.55
C VAL A 599 4.35 -24.71 1.71
N ASP A 600 5.43 -23.97 1.86
CA ASP A 600 5.73 -22.79 1.04
C ASP A 600 7.23 -22.49 1.00
N SER A 601 7.70 -21.85 -0.07
CA SER A 601 9.08 -21.42 -0.20
C SER A 601 9.26 -20.18 -1.07
N LEU A 602 10.26 -19.38 -0.70
CA LEU A 602 10.68 -18.17 -1.38
C LEU A 602 12.21 -18.14 -1.47
N GLU A 603 12.76 -18.03 -2.67
CA GLU A 603 14.20 -17.88 -2.94
C GLU A 603 14.47 -16.54 -3.63
N HIS A 604 15.27 -15.66 -3.01
CA HIS A 604 15.81 -14.47 -3.65
C HIS A 604 17.20 -14.79 -4.20
N ARG A 605 17.34 -14.92 -5.51
CA ARG A 605 18.64 -15.08 -6.19
C ARG A 605 19.21 -13.71 -6.49
N ILE A 606 20.48 -13.50 -6.18
CA ILE A 606 21.14 -12.21 -6.30
C ILE A 606 22.35 -12.36 -7.22
N ASP A 607 22.47 -11.49 -8.22
CA ASP A 607 23.62 -11.40 -9.12
C ASP A 607 24.07 -9.94 -9.27
N THR A 608 25.32 -9.65 -8.92
CA THR A 608 25.96 -8.34 -9.18
C THR A 608 26.90 -8.45 -10.40
N SER A 609 26.79 -7.52 -11.33
CA SER A 609 27.54 -7.50 -12.59
C SER A 609 28.00 -6.07 -12.95
N GLY A 610 29.09 -5.62 -12.32
CA GLY A 610 29.52 -4.22 -12.39
C GLY A 610 28.63 -3.35 -11.51
N ASP A 611 28.34 -2.13 -11.96
CA ASP A 611 27.48 -1.17 -11.24
C ASP A 611 25.98 -1.57 -11.20
N VAL A 612 25.64 -2.79 -11.63
CA VAL A 612 24.26 -3.29 -11.79
C VAL A 612 24.03 -4.51 -10.92
N VAL A 613 22.90 -4.55 -10.21
CA VAL A 613 22.41 -5.75 -9.50
C VAL A 613 21.14 -6.26 -10.15
N THR A 614 20.98 -7.58 -10.18
CA THR A 614 19.70 -8.26 -10.47
C THR A 614 19.31 -9.10 -9.26
N VAL A 615 18.05 -9.02 -8.86
CA VAL A 615 17.44 -9.88 -7.84
C VAL A 615 16.25 -10.60 -8.46
N GLU A 616 16.22 -11.92 -8.42
CA GLU A 616 15.09 -12.74 -8.86
C GLU A 616 14.46 -13.41 -7.63
N ALA A 617 13.25 -12.97 -7.25
CA ALA A 617 12.47 -13.56 -6.17
C ALA A 617 11.52 -14.63 -6.75
N VAL A 618 11.71 -15.87 -6.29
CA VAL A 618 11.12 -17.08 -6.85
C VAL A 618 10.30 -17.78 -5.78
N GLY A 619 8.98 -17.80 -5.96
CA GLY A 619 8.03 -18.35 -5.00
C GLY A 619 7.29 -19.59 -5.50
N GLY A 620 6.80 -20.39 -4.55
CA GLY A 620 5.99 -21.58 -4.83
C GLY A 620 4.72 -21.29 -5.66
N PRO A 621 4.11 -22.34 -6.26
CA PRO A 621 2.86 -22.23 -6.99
C PRO A 621 1.69 -21.79 -6.10
N ARG A 622 0.68 -21.17 -6.71
CA ARG A 622 -0.51 -20.62 -6.04
C ARG A 622 -1.78 -21.00 -6.81
N LYS A 623 -2.89 -21.25 -6.10
CA LYS A 623 -4.24 -21.34 -6.69
C LYS A 623 -4.74 -19.95 -7.09
N VAL A 624 -4.26 -18.92 -6.39
CA VAL A 624 -4.68 -17.53 -6.55
C VAL A 624 -3.48 -16.63 -6.76
N VAL A 625 -3.23 -16.26 -8.03
CA VAL A 625 -2.36 -15.14 -8.38
C VAL A 625 -3.25 -13.96 -8.76
N ALA A 626 -3.21 -12.90 -7.97
CA ALA A 626 -3.74 -11.59 -8.37
C ALA A 626 -2.67 -10.83 -9.17
N LEU A 627 -3.10 -9.86 -9.97
CA LEU A 627 -2.25 -8.76 -10.45
C LEU A 627 -3.19 -7.56 -10.67
N GLY A 628 -3.19 -6.64 -9.71
CA GLY A 628 -4.29 -5.71 -9.52
C GLY A 628 -5.63 -6.43 -9.32
N GLY A 629 -6.70 -5.96 -9.96
CA GLY A 629 -8.05 -6.51 -9.85
C GLY A 629 -8.33 -7.80 -10.66
N LEU A 630 -7.28 -8.46 -11.17
CA LEU A 630 -7.39 -9.56 -12.14
C LEU A 630 -6.75 -10.84 -11.61
N LYS A 631 -7.35 -11.99 -11.92
CA LYS A 631 -6.73 -13.30 -11.68
C LYS A 631 -5.78 -13.62 -12.83
N LEU A 632 -4.50 -13.71 -12.53
CA LEU A 632 -3.50 -14.20 -13.47
C LEU A 632 -3.48 -15.73 -13.43
N MET A 633 -3.46 -16.36 -14.61
CA MET A 633 -3.28 -17.80 -14.77
C MET A 633 -1.77 -18.07 -14.88
N VAL A 634 -1.20 -18.81 -13.92
CA VAL A 634 0.23 -19.12 -13.89
C VAL A 634 0.43 -20.61 -13.60
N ASP A 635 1.06 -21.32 -14.53
CA ASP A 635 1.40 -22.73 -14.36
C ASP A 635 2.75 -22.87 -13.63
N GLY A 636 2.70 -23.23 -12.34
CA GLY A 636 3.88 -23.57 -11.56
C GLY A 636 4.54 -22.39 -10.84
N THR A 637 5.87 -22.32 -10.91
CA THR A 637 6.70 -21.40 -10.12
C THR A 637 6.53 -19.94 -10.57
N ARG A 638 6.37 -19.03 -9.62
CA ARG A 638 6.27 -17.58 -9.89
C ARG A 638 7.63 -16.92 -9.71
N ALA A 639 8.03 -16.06 -10.63
CA ALA A 639 9.31 -15.34 -10.57
C ALA A 639 9.12 -13.86 -10.92
N VAL A 640 9.46 -12.98 -9.97
CA VAL A 640 9.58 -11.53 -10.17
C VAL A 640 11.06 -11.14 -10.07
N LYS A 641 11.53 -10.34 -11.03
CA LYS A 641 12.94 -9.99 -11.21
C LYS A 641 13.11 -8.48 -11.23
N THR A 642 13.90 -7.96 -10.29
CA THR A 642 14.21 -6.53 -10.17
C THR A 642 15.67 -6.30 -10.58
N ARG A 643 15.88 -5.46 -11.60
CA ARG A 643 17.18 -4.89 -11.94
C ARG A 643 17.34 -3.56 -11.22
N ILE A 644 18.46 -3.39 -10.52
CA ILE A 644 18.83 -2.19 -9.77
C ILE A 644 20.07 -1.56 -10.41
N ASP A 645 20.00 -0.25 -10.67
CA ASP A 645 21.04 0.54 -11.32
C ASP A 645 21.08 1.92 -10.61
N ALA A 646 22.00 2.11 -9.66
CA ALA A 646 22.05 3.24 -8.74
C ALA A 646 23.47 3.81 -8.61
N LYS A 647 23.61 5.12 -8.88
CA LYS A 647 24.88 5.82 -9.06
C LYS A 647 24.68 7.34 -9.17
N ASP A 648 25.63 8.13 -8.69
CA ASP A 648 25.74 9.59 -8.92
C ASP A 648 24.43 10.38 -8.72
N GLY A 649 23.67 10.05 -7.67
CA GLY A 649 22.38 10.68 -7.34
C GLY A 649 21.17 10.18 -8.13
N ARG A 650 21.33 9.19 -9.00
CA ARG A 650 20.25 8.47 -9.71
C ARG A 650 20.06 7.07 -9.12
N VAL A 651 18.81 6.63 -9.04
CA VAL A 651 18.40 5.25 -8.77
C VAL A 651 17.40 4.82 -9.85
N SER A 652 17.60 3.66 -10.47
CA SER A 652 16.59 2.95 -11.26
C SER A 652 16.34 1.56 -10.67
N GLN A 653 15.07 1.17 -10.63
CA GLN A 653 14.57 -0.14 -10.22
C GLN A 653 13.54 -0.63 -11.26
N ARG A 654 13.98 -1.48 -12.20
CA ARG A 654 13.14 -2.07 -13.26
C ARG A 654 12.65 -3.44 -12.84
N ALA A 655 11.34 -3.66 -12.84
CA ALA A 655 10.71 -4.92 -12.44
C ALA A 655 10.13 -5.68 -13.65
N GLU A 656 10.45 -6.96 -13.73
CA GLU A 656 9.95 -7.93 -14.70
C GLU A 656 9.20 -9.04 -13.95
N TYR A 657 8.05 -9.50 -14.45
CA TYR A 657 7.29 -10.63 -13.90
C TYR A 657 6.96 -11.62 -15.02
N LEU A 658 7.27 -12.91 -14.78
CA LEU A 658 7.15 -13.97 -15.79
C LEU A 658 7.87 -13.66 -17.13
N GLY A 659 8.94 -12.86 -17.09
CA GLY A 659 9.70 -12.42 -18.28
C GLY A 659 9.16 -11.17 -19.00
N HIS A 660 8.01 -10.64 -18.58
CA HIS A 660 7.44 -9.40 -19.12
C HIS A 660 7.68 -8.23 -18.17
N GLU A 661 7.94 -7.04 -18.71
CA GLU A 661 8.19 -5.87 -17.86
C GLU A 661 6.89 -5.37 -17.19
N VAL A 662 6.91 -5.23 -15.86
CA VAL A 662 5.86 -4.54 -15.10
C VAL A 662 6.06 -3.03 -15.17
N GLY A 663 7.29 -2.56 -14.97
CA GLY A 663 7.66 -1.17 -15.14
C GLY A 663 9.02 -0.84 -14.55
N GLU A 664 9.31 0.45 -14.42
CA GLU A 664 10.56 0.96 -13.88
C GLU A 664 10.32 2.21 -13.03
N LEU A 665 10.76 2.16 -11.77
CA LEU A 665 10.84 3.31 -10.90
C LEU A 665 12.20 3.98 -11.10
N THR A 666 12.19 5.28 -11.37
CA THR A 666 13.39 6.12 -11.39
C THR A 666 13.29 7.18 -10.29
N ALA A 667 14.37 7.38 -9.54
CA ALA A 667 14.57 8.54 -8.67
C ALA A 667 15.84 9.30 -9.10
N VAL A 668 15.78 10.63 -9.20
CA VAL A 668 16.93 11.48 -9.59
C VAL A 668 17.04 12.68 -8.65
N LYS A 669 18.23 12.89 -8.10
CA LYS A 669 18.60 14.05 -7.28
C LYS A 669 18.98 15.25 -8.16
N ASP A 670 18.27 16.36 -8.02
CA ASP A 670 18.73 17.70 -8.42
C ASP A 670 18.85 18.58 -7.16
N ARG A 671 20.07 18.68 -6.63
CA ARG A 671 20.43 19.48 -5.45
C ARG A 671 19.58 19.14 -4.21
N GLY A 672 18.53 19.91 -3.94
CA GLY A 672 17.58 19.75 -2.82
C GLY A 672 16.20 19.21 -3.23
N LEU A 673 16.04 18.76 -4.47
CA LEU A 673 14.87 18.07 -4.99
C LEU A 673 15.27 16.64 -5.38
N VAL A 674 14.41 15.66 -5.12
CA VAL A 674 14.50 14.33 -5.72
C VAL A 674 13.20 14.05 -6.49
N THR A 675 13.32 13.76 -7.78
CA THR A 675 12.18 13.51 -8.66
C THR A 675 11.96 12.01 -8.80
N VAL A 676 10.74 11.52 -8.55
CA VAL A 676 10.38 10.10 -8.59
C VAL A 676 9.32 9.85 -9.66
N GLU A 677 9.59 8.86 -10.51
CA GLU A 677 8.85 8.56 -11.73
C GLU A 677 8.56 7.07 -11.88
N TRP A 678 7.34 6.70 -12.26
CA TRP A 678 6.99 5.33 -12.62
C TRP A 678 6.71 5.20 -14.12
N ARG A 679 7.58 4.47 -14.82
CA ARG A 679 7.40 4.07 -16.20
C ARG A 679 6.58 2.77 -16.24
N ARG A 680 5.39 2.77 -16.85
CA ARG A 680 4.61 1.53 -17.06
C ARG A 680 5.26 0.64 -18.11
N GLY A 681 5.52 -0.60 -17.74
CA GLY A 681 5.89 -1.66 -18.65
C GLY A 681 4.69 -2.32 -19.31
N VAL A 682 4.94 -3.23 -20.25
CA VAL A 682 3.91 -3.93 -21.02
C VAL A 682 2.86 -4.62 -20.14
N LEU A 683 3.26 -5.21 -19.02
CA LEU A 683 2.36 -5.99 -18.17
C LEU A 683 1.44 -5.11 -17.31
N ASP A 684 1.90 -3.94 -16.86
CA ASP A 684 1.06 -2.96 -16.15
C ASP A 684 0.06 -2.28 -17.10
N ARG A 685 0.44 -2.05 -18.37
CA ARG A 685 -0.48 -1.58 -19.42
C ARG A 685 -1.54 -2.63 -19.76
N ALA A 686 -1.13 -3.89 -19.93
CA ALA A 686 -2.05 -5.02 -20.13
C ALA A 686 -3.03 -5.18 -18.97
N ARG A 687 -2.55 -5.09 -17.73
CA ARG A 687 -3.37 -5.08 -16.50
C ARG A 687 -4.42 -3.96 -16.55
N ILE A 688 -4.02 -2.71 -16.78
CA ILE A 688 -4.94 -1.55 -16.86
C ILE A 688 -6.00 -1.73 -17.97
N ALA A 689 -5.58 -2.20 -19.15
CA ALA A 689 -6.49 -2.47 -20.27
C ALA A 689 -7.54 -3.53 -19.92
N LEU A 690 -7.10 -4.59 -19.23
CA LEU A 690 -7.96 -5.71 -18.84
C LEU A 690 -8.83 -5.39 -17.62
N GLU A 691 -8.41 -4.52 -16.70
CA GLU A 691 -9.24 -3.97 -15.62
C GLU A 691 -10.33 -3.04 -16.19
N SER A 692 -9.98 -2.15 -17.12
CA SER A 692 -10.94 -1.30 -17.84
C SER A 692 -11.98 -2.13 -18.63
N PHE A 693 -11.56 -3.26 -19.20
CA PHE A 693 -12.47 -4.22 -19.84
C PHE A 693 -13.33 -4.96 -18.81
N GLN A 694 -12.73 -5.53 -17.76
CA GLN A 694 -13.39 -6.27 -16.67
C GLN A 694 -14.49 -5.43 -16.00
N SER A 695 -14.21 -4.17 -15.70
CA SER A 695 -15.20 -3.24 -15.09
C SER A 695 -16.42 -3.02 -15.97
N ARG A 696 -16.22 -2.91 -17.30
CA ARG A 696 -17.31 -2.69 -18.27
C ARG A 696 -18.05 -3.97 -18.65
N LEU A 697 -17.36 -5.11 -18.69
CA LEU A 697 -17.96 -6.44 -18.87
C LEU A 697 -18.89 -6.77 -17.70
N SER A 698 -18.46 -6.51 -16.45
CA SER A 698 -19.30 -6.64 -15.25
C SER A 698 -20.56 -5.76 -15.29
N ALA A 699 -20.50 -4.61 -15.96
CA ALA A 699 -21.62 -3.68 -16.09
C ALA A 699 -22.52 -3.94 -17.32
N SER A 700 -22.15 -4.86 -18.21
CA SER A 700 -22.89 -5.18 -19.45
C SER A 700 -22.54 -6.61 -19.94
N PRO A 701 -22.91 -7.67 -19.20
CA PRO A 701 -22.46 -9.05 -19.43
C PRO A 701 -22.83 -9.63 -20.81
N ASP A 702 -23.89 -9.10 -21.42
CA ASP A 702 -24.41 -9.54 -22.73
C ASP A 702 -23.56 -9.08 -23.93
N VAL A 703 -22.69 -8.07 -23.74
CA VAL A 703 -21.96 -7.39 -24.83
C VAL A 703 -20.49 -7.26 -24.46
N LEU A 704 -19.59 -7.70 -25.35
CA LEU A 704 -18.15 -7.45 -25.19
C LEU A 704 -17.87 -5.94 -25.32
N PRO A 705 -17.39 -5.24 -24.27
CA PRO A 705 -17.11 -3.81 -24.36
C PRO A 705 -15.88 -3.53 -25.25
N PRO A 706 -15.79 -2.39 -25.94
CA PRO A 706 -14.56 -1.99 -26.60
C PRO A 706 -13.48 -1.67 -25.56
N ALA A 707 -12.25 -2.15 -25.74
CA ALA A 707 -11.14 -1.73 -24.88
C ALA A 707 -10.86 -0.21 -25.04
N LYS A 708 -10.32 0.43 -24.00
CA LYS A 708 -10.12 1.89 -23.96
C LYS A 708 -8.85 2.28 -23.20
N ASP A 709 -8.93 2.32 -21.88
CA ASP A 709 -7.83 2.79 -21.03
C ASP A 709 -6.68 1.77 -21.07
N GLY A 710 -5.42 2.20 -21.02
CA GLY A 710 -4.25 1.30 -21.19
C GLY A 710 -4.05 0.71 -22.59
N VAL A 711 -4.92 1.02 -23.58
CA VAL A 711 -4.80 0.57 -24.96
C VAL A 711 -4.43 1.74 -25.86
N LEU A 712 -3.32 1.58 -26.60
CA LEU A 712 -2.84 2.59 -27.54
C LEU A 712 -3.62 2.54 -28.85
N HIS A 713 -3.74 1.35 -29.44
CA HIS A 713 -4.53 1.10 -30.64
C HIS A 713 -5.30 -0.22 -30.53
N THR A 714 -6.58 -0.23 -30.90
CA THR A 714 -7.29 -1.46 -31.28
C THR A 714 -7.05 -1.71 -32.76
N PHE A 715 -6.14 -2.63 -33.07
CA PHE A 715 -5.86 -3.08 -34.42
C PHE A 715 -6.93 -4.08 -34.88
N ARG A 716 -7.39 -3.95 -36.13
CA ARG A 716 -8.28 -4.91 -36.78
C ARG A 716 -7.63 -5.45 -38.05
N ASP A 717 -7.46 -6.77 -38.13
CA ASP A 717 -6.86 -7.41 -39.29
C ASP A 717 -7.90 -7.63 -40.44
N PRO A 718 -7.45 -7.91 -41.68
CA PRO A 718 -8.35 -8.12 -42.82
C PRO A 718 -9.27 -9.35 -42.73
N THR A 719 -9.06 -10.25 -41.77
CA THR A 719 -9.93 -11.42 -41.51
C THR A 719 -11.00 -11.11 -40.45
N GLY A 720 -10.91 -9.96 -39.78
CA GLY A 720 -11.81 -9.54 -38.71
C GLY A 720 -11.32 -9.85 -37.30
N GLY A 721 -10.10 -10.34 -37.13
CA GLY A 721 -9.47 -10.47 -35.81
C GLY A 721 -9.20 -9.09 -35.18
N VAL A 722 -9.21 -9.05 -33.85
CA VAL A 722 -9.09 -7.83 -33.05
C VAL A 722 -7.96 -8.01 -32.03
N GLU A 723 -7.05 -7.04 -32.00
CA GLU A 723 -5.94 -6.98 -31.06
C GLU A 723 -5.87 -5.60 -30.40
N HIS A 724 -5.72 -5.57 -29.09
CA HIS A 724 -5.55 -4.31 -28.35
C HIS A 724 -4.05 -4.11 -28.08
N ARG A 725 -3.37 -3.30 -28.90
CA ARG A 725 -1.95 -2.98 -28.74
C ARG A 725 -1.75 -2.16 -27.47
N VAL A 726 -0.89 -2.67 -26.59
CA VAL A 726 -0.48 -2.06 -25.32
C VAL A 726 0.95 -1.51 -25.39
N ASP A 727 1.74 -1.98 -26.35
CA ASP A 727 3.06 -1.46 -26.73
C ASP A 727 3.33 -1.79 -28.23
N GLY A 728 4.41 -1.28 -28.81
CA GLY A 728 4.77 -1.52 -30.22
C GLY A 728 4.88 -3.00 -30.58
N GLU A 729 5.57 -3.78 -29.75
CA GLU A 729 5.74 -5.23 -29.92
C GLU A 729 4.53 -6.05 -29.42
N TRP A 730 3.69 -5.53 -28.51
CA TRP A 730 2.77 -6.35 -27.70
C TRP A 730 1.30 -5.95 -27.77
N SER A 731 0.43 -6.96 -27.89
CA SER A 731 -1.02 -6.80 -27.89
C SER A 731 -1.71 -7.78 -26.93
N VAL A 732 -2.89 -7.39 -26.49
CA VAL A 732 -3.81 -8.22 -25.73
C VAL A 732 -4.97 -8.64 -26.63
N SER A 733 -5.18 -9.95 -26.77
CA SER A 733 -6.40 -10.50 -27.37
C SER A 733 -7.34 -11.01 -26.29
N ILE A 734 -8.63 -10.73 -26.42
CA ILE A 734 -9.66 -11.09 -25.43
C ILE A 734 -10.67 -12.05 -26.06
N GLY A 735 -10.86 -13.22 -25.47
CA GLY A 735 -11.84 -14.20 -25.92
C GLY A 735 -11.63 -15.59 -25.33
N GLY A 736 -12.30 -16.59 -25.93
CA GLY A 736 -12.22 -18.00 -25.53
C GLY A 736 -12.92 -18.34 -24.22
N ASP A 737 -13.35 -19.60 -24.10
CA ASP A 737 -13.97 -20.15 -22.88
C ASP A 737 -12.97 -20.94 -22.02
N GLN A 738 -11.72 -21.05 -22.45
CA GLN A 738 -10.60 -21.74 -21.78
C GLN A 738 -9.30 -20.92 -21.93
N PRO A 739 -8.36 -20.99 -20.96
CA PRO A 739 -7.07 -20.31 -21.08
C PRO A 739 -6.20 -20.95 -22.19
N PRO A 740 -5.51 -20.16 -23.03
CA PRO A 740 -4.52 -20.70 -23.96
C PRO A 740 -3.25 -21.18 -23.21
N PRO A 741 -2.58 -22.24 -23.68
CA PRO A 741 -1.42 -22.80 -23.00
C PRO A 741 -0.13 -22.00 -23.27
N GLY A 742 0.57 -21.61 -22.21
CA GLY A 742 1.94 -21.09 -22.27
C GLY A 742 2.10 -19.57 -22.41
N ASP A 743 1.03 -18.83 -22.71
CA ASP A 743 1.03 -17.37 -22.77
C ASP A 743 0.58 -16.74 -21.43
N VAL A 744 1.08 -15.54 -21.12
CA VAL A 744 0.67 -14.79 -19.92
C VAL A 744 -0.80 -14.37 -20.04
N THR A 745 -1.65 -15.07 -19.27
CA THR A 745 -3.10 -15.08 -19.44
C THR A 745 -3.81 -14.59 -18.19
N PHE A 746 -4.69 -13.61 -18.35
CA PHE A 746 -5.57 -13.09 -17.32
C PHE A 746 -6.97 -13.68 -17.50
N ARG A 747 -7.58 -14.20 -16.43
CA ARG A 747 -8.99 -14.60 -16.43
C ARG A 747 -9.85 -13.37 -16.12
N LEU A 748 -10.80 -13.10 -17.01
CA LEU A 748 -11.87 -12.11 -16.86
C LEU A 748 -13.17 -12.85 -16.53
N GLY A 749 -14.12 -12.20 -15.85
CA GLY A 749 -15.41 -12.81 -15.52
C GLY A 749 -16.58 -11.83 -15.55
N ALA A 750 -17.79 -12.37 -15.65
CA ALA A 750 -19.05 -11.64 -15.54
C ALA A 750 -20.17 -12.60 -15.11
N PRO A 751 -21.33 -12.12 -14.61
CA PRO A 751 -22.50 -12.98 -14.45
C PRO A 751 -22.99 -13.46 -15.84
N SER A 752 -23.56 -14.65 -15.90
CA SER A 752 -24.18 -15.15 -17.14
C SER A 752 -25.43 -14.33 -17.53
N PRO A 753 -25.77 -14.24 -18.84
CA PRO A 753 -27.02 -13.64 -19.31
C PRO A 753 -28.26 -14.26 -18.64
N GLY A 754 -28.91 -13.49 -17.76
CA GLY A 754 -30.04 -13.95 -16.93
C GLY A 754 -29.72 -14.21 -15.45
N GLY A 755 -28.45 -14.11 -15.04
CA GLY A 755 -27.99 -14.33 -13.66
C GLY A 755 -27.47 -15.75 -13.41
N GLY A 756 -27.16 -16.05 -12.15
CA GLY A 756 -26.58 -17.34 -11.74
C GLY A 756 -25.08 -17.42 -11.98
N ASP A 757 -24.66 -18.28 -12.91
CA ASP A 757 -23.28 -18.77 -12.99
C ASP A 757 -22.26 -17.72 -13.50
N PRO A 758 -21.01 -17.76 -13.02
CA PRO A 758 -19.93 -16.93 -13.55
C PRO A 758 -19.49 -17.39 -14.95
N ARG A 759 -19.64 -16.52 -15.94
CA ARG A 759 -19.07 -16.65 -17.28
C ARG A 759 -17.66 -16.09 -17.30
N PHE A 760 -16.71 -16.79 -17.91
CA PHE A 760 -15.32 -16.34 -18.04
C PHE A 760 -14.94 -16.00 -19.49
N LEU A 761 -13.91 -15.16 -19.63
CA LEU A 761 -13.19 -14.84 -20.87
C LEU A 761 -11.69 -14.74 -20.52
N TYR A 762 -10.80 -14.87 -21.51
CA TYR A 762 -9.36 -14.83 -21.27
C TYR A 762 -8.70 -13.67 -22.04
N GLY A 763 -8.02 -12.80 -21.30
CA GLY A 763 -7.16 -11.76 -21.83
C GLY A 763 -5.73 -12.27 -21.93
N THR A 764 -5.25 -12.49 -23.16
CA THR A 764 -3.94 -13.12 -23.40
C THR A 764 -2.95 -12.07 -23.90
N LEU A 765 -1.83 -11.88 -23.20
CA LEU A 765 -0.74 -11.03 -23.64
C LEU A 765 0.15 -11.79 -24.64
N LYS A 766 0.26 -11.27 -25.85
CA LYS A 766 1.04 -11.87 -26.96
C LYS A 766 1.77 -10.80 -27.77
N ARG A 767 2.64 -11.22 -28.67
CA ARG A 767 3.18 -10.31 -29.68
C ARG A 767 2.06 -9.81 -30.61
N SER A 768 2.12 -8.52 -30.92
CA SER A 768 1.28 -7.87 -31.92
C SER A 768 1.42 -8.55 -33.27
N THR A 769 0.32 -8.71 -34.01
CA THR A 769 0.38 -9.11 -35.42
C THR A 769 1.17 -8.07 -36.22
N GLU A 770 2.26 -8.50 -36.85
CA GLU A 770 3.05 -7.70 -37.78
C GLU A 770 2.22 -7.40 -39.04
N PRO A 771 2.10 -6.14 -39.46
CA PRO A 771 1.42 -5.80 -40.70
C PRO A 771 2.29 -6.15 -41.92
N PRO A 772 1.69 -6.41 -43.10
CA PRO A 772 2.46 -6.70 -44.31
C PRO A 772 3.41 -5.55 -44.69
N ALA A 773 4.60 -5.88 -45.17
CA ALA A 773 5.50 -4.91 -45.80
C ALA A 773 4.80 -4.15 -46.94
N ASP A 774 5.20 -2.89 -47.16
CA ASP A 774 4.59 -1.92 -48.08
C ASP A 774 3.13 -1.50 -47.77
N SER A 775 2.47 -2.07 -46.74
CA SER A 775 1.13 -1.65 -46.32
C SER A 775 1.15 -0.34 -45.52
N TRP A 776 -0.02 0.30 -45.37
CA TRP A 776 -0.20 1.50 -44.57
C TRP A 776 -1.21 1.24 -43.44
N VAL A 777 -0.99 1.86 -42.29
CA VAL A 777 -1.97 1.90 -41.20
C VAL A 777 -2.78 3.18 -41.33
N ASP A 778 -4.09 3.07 -41.15
CA ASP A 778 -5.03 4.18 -40.98
C ASP A 778 -5.60 4.15 -39.56
N VAL A 779 -5.37 5.21 -38.80
CA VAL A 779 -5.80 5.34 -37.40
C VAL A 779 -6.97 6.29 -37.31
N THR A 780 -8.10 5.74 -36.86
CA THR A 780 -9.23 6.51 -36.33
C THR A 780 -8.90 6.91 -34.90
N PRO A 781 -8.97 8.20 -34.52
CA PRO A 781 -8.69 8.64 -33.15
C PRO A 781 -9.57 7.98 -32.08
N ALA A 782 -9.13 8.07 -30.82
CA ALA A 782 -9.91 7.59 -29.69
C ALA A 782 -11.22 8.39 -29.51
N ALA A 783 -12.27 7.73 -29.01
CA ALA A 783 -13.55 8.35 -28.68
C ALA A 783 -13.80 8.29 -27.17
N ALA A 784 -14.99 8.75 -26.72
CA ALA A 784 -15.32 8.81 -25.29
C ALA A 784 -15.34 7.42 -24.60
N ASP A 785 -15.65 6.37 -25.37
CA ASP A 785 -15.96 5.01 -24.92
C ASP A 785 -15.02 3.92 -25.49
N GLN A 786 -14.25 4.21 -26.55
CA GLN A 786 -13.32 3.28 -27.22
C GLN A 786 -11.93 3.89 -27.44
N ALA A 787 -10.89 3.05 -27.39
CA ALA A 787 -9.54 3.40 -27.86
C ALA A 787 -9.53 3.74 -29.36
N ALA A 788 -8.44 4.35 -29.82
CA ALA A 788 -8.19 4.60 -31.24
C ALA A 788 -8.18 3.26 -32.03
N VAL A 789 -8.70 3.28 -33.25
CA VAL A 789 -8.88 2.07 -34.08
C VAL A 789 -7.95 2.13 -35.28
N ALA A 790 -7.04 1.16 -35.36
CA ALA A 790 -6.06 1.03 -36.44
C ALA A 790 -6.49 -0.06 -37.43
N VAL A 791 -6.47 0.24 -38.72
CA VAL A 791 -6.77 -0.71 -39.81
C VAL A 791 -5.71 -0.65 -40.90
N LEU A 792 -5.56 -1.71 -41.69
CA LEU A 792 -4.73 -1.67 -42.91
C LEU A 792 -5.47 -0.92 -44.02
N ALA A 793 -4.74 -0.07 -44.74
CA ALA A 793 -5.26 0.78 -45.81
C ALA A 793 -4.26 0.96 -46.96
N ASP A 794 -4.75 1.54 -48.06
CA ASP A 794 -3.93 2.03 -49.15
C ASP A 794 -3.17 3.33 -48.76
N ARG A 795 -2.04 3.55 -49.43
CA ARG A 795 -1.25 4.79 -49.33
C ARG A 795 -2.13 6.04 -49.51
N PRO A 796 -1.99 7.07 -48.66
CA PRO A 796 -2.75 8.32 -48.79
C PRO A 796 -2.49 9.04 -50.12
N ALA A 797 -3.46 9.83 -50.56
CA ALA A 797 -3.34 10.69 -51.73
C ALA A 797 -2.23 11.74 -51.57
N GLY A 798 -1.63 12.16 -52.70
CA GLY A 798 -0.44 13.01 -52.72
C GLY A 798 -0.63 14.45 -52.25
N ASP A 799 -1.87 14.85 -51.94
CA ASP A 799 -2.30 16.14 -51.40
C ASP A 799 -2.63 16.10 -49.90
N ALA A 800 -2.55 14.93 -49.25
CA ALA A 800 -2.72 14.80 -47.81
C ALA A 800 -1.68 15.62 -47.03
N ARG A 801 -2.12 16.41 -46.04
CA ARG A 801 -1.24 17.26 -45.23
C ARG A 801 -0.26 16.39 -44.44
N THR A 802 1.03 16.61 -44.62
CA THR A 802 2.07 15.95 -43.83
C THR A 802 2.44 16.74 -42.58
N VAL A 803 2.80 16.03 -41.52
CA VAL A 803 3.46 16.59 -40.31
C VAL A 803 4.67 15.72 -39.98
N LYS A 804 5.84 16.35 -39.85
CA LYS A 804 7.08 15.66 -39.47
C LYS A 804 7.04 15.32 -37.98
N VAL A 805 7.35 14.08 -37.63
CA VAL A 805 7.55 13.63 -36.25
C VAL A 805 9.03 13.27 -36.07
N THR A 806 9.60 13.62 -34.93
CA THR A 806 11.01 13.31 -34.60
C THR A 806 11.13 12.82 -33.17
N THR A 807 11.89 11.75 -32.92
CA THR A 807 12.27 11.36 -31.55
C THR A 807 13.43 12.24 -31.07
N LYS A 808 13.63 12.34 -29.74
CA LYS A 808 14.81 13.03 -29.18
C LYS A 808 16.14 12.44 -29.69
N ASN A 809 16.15 11.16 -30.06
CA ASN A 809 17.31 10.45 -30.61
C ASN A 809 17.58 10.77 -32.10
N GLY A 810 16.73 11.58 -32.75
CA GLY A 810 16.90 12.03 -34.13
C GLY A 810 16.26 11.13 -35.19
N GLU A 811 15.56 10.07 -34.80
CA GLU A 811 14.74 9.28 -35.72
C GLU A 811 13.56 10.13 -36.22
N SER A 812 13.17 9.97 -37.47
CA SER A 812 12.15 10.83 -38.09
C SER A 812 11.11 10.05 -38.87
N SER A 813 9.84 10.39 -38.64
CA SER A 813 8.67 9.85 -39.33
C SER A 813 7.82 10.98 -39.93
N THR A 814 6.82 10.64 -40.75
CA THR A 814 5.84 11.57 -41.32
C THR A 814 4.43 11.04 -41.15
N VAL A 815 3.61 11.77 -40.37
CA VAL A 815 2.16 11.55 -40.30
C VAL A 815 1.50 12.18 -41.51
N HIS A 816 0.62 11.45 -42.20
CA HIS A 816 -0.27 11.98 -43.23
C HIS A 816 -1.68 12.18 -42.65
N VAL A 817 -2.17 13.41 -42.59
CA VAL A 817 -3.50 13.75 -42.07
C VAL A 817 -4.56 13.61 -43.17
N VAL A 818 -5.58 12.80 -42.92
CA VAL A 818 -6.64 12.45 -43.88
C VAL A 818 -8.00 12.73 -43.23
N GLY A 819 -8.46 13.98 -43.33
CA GLY A 819 -9.63 14.44 -42.57
C GLY A 819 -9.29 14.57 -41.08
N ASP A 820 -10.00 13.81 -40.25
CA ASP A 820 -9.77 13.60 -38.82
C ASP A 820 -8.92 12.35 -38.52
N HIS A 821 -8.66 11.50 -39.52
CA HIS A 821 -7.80 10.31 -39.43
C HIS A 821 -6.32 10.61 -39.71
N VAL A 822 -5.44 9.67 -39.37
CA VAL A 822 -4.01 9.72 -39.71
C VAL A 822 -3.48 8.43 -40.31
N ARG A 823 -2.65 8.55 -41.35
CA ARG A 823 -1.99 7.43 -42.03
C ARG A 823 -0.47 7.50 -41.94
N TYR A 824 0.16 6.34 -41.82
CA TYR A 824 1.61 6.15 -41.85
C TYR A 824 1.99 4.76 -42.42
N PRO A 825 3.23 4.56 -42.91
CA PRO A 825 3.70 3.24 -43.34
C PRO A 825 3.63 2.22 -42.21
N ALA A 826 3.20 1.00 -42.48
CA ALA A 826 2.95 0.03 -41.42
C ALA A 826 4.25 -0.52 -40.75
N ASP A 827 5.38 -0.31 -41.41
CA ASP A 827 6.76 -0.56 -40.94
C ASP A 827 7.43 0.67 -40.30
N ASP A 828 6.70 1.76 -40.04
CA ASP A 828 7.27 2.99 -39.47
C ASP A 828 7.82 2.76 -38.04
N PRO A 829 9.13 2.97 -37.81
CA PRO A 829 9.78 2.62 -36.56
C PRO A 829 9.38 3.52 -35.39
N VAL A 830 8.78 4.69 -35.64
CA VAL A 830 8.33 5.62 -34.60
C VAL A 830 6.84 5.40 -34.35
N LEU A 831 6.00 5.62 -35.36
CA LEU A 831 4.53 5.65 -35.24
C LEU A 831 3.91 4.25 -35.09
N GLY A 832 4.51 3.23 -35.70
CA GLY A 832 4.14 1.83 -35.51
C GLY A 832 4.96 1.12 -34.45
N GLY A 833 6.24 1.50 -34.31
CA GLY A 833 7.23 0.81 -33.49
C GLY A 833 7.36 1.25 -32.02
N THR A 834 6.84 2.42 -31.63
CA THR A 834 6.94 2.92 -30.23
C THR A 834 5.59 3.17 -29.58
N ALA A 835 5.52 2.99 -28.25
CA ALA A 835 4.34 3.33 -27.47
C ALA A 835 3.95 4.80 -27.63
N GLU A 836 4.90 5.72 -27.51
CA GLU A 836 4.65 7.16 -27.62
C GLU A 836 4.22 7.57 -29.05
N GLY A 837 4.72 6.87 -30.08
CA GLY A 837 4.32 7.12 -31.47
C GLY A 837 2.88 6.67 -31.75
N MET A 838 2.45 5.54 -31.20
CA MET A 838 1.05 5.11 -31.25
C MET A 838 0.15 5.99 -30.38
N ALA A 839 0.62 6.42 -29.21
CA ALA A 839 -0.10 7.38 -28.36
C ALA A 839 -0.31 8.72 -29.10
N LEU A 840 0.70 9.19 -29.86
CA LEU A 840 0.61 10.40 -30.70
C LEU A 840 -0.47 10.29 -31.78
N THR A 841 -0.63 9.13 -32.43
CA THR A 841 -1.67 8.91 -33.44
C THR A 841 -3.06 8.69 -32.83
N ALA A 842 -3.13 8.09 -31.64
CA ALA A 842 -4.39 7.96 -30.90
C ALA A 842 -4.96 9.31 -30.43
N ASP A 843 -4.09 10.19 -29.93
CA ASP A 843 -4.42 11.56 -29.47
C ASP A 843 -4.44 12.62 -30.59
N PHE A 844 -4.30 12.23 -31.85
CA PHE A 844 -3.94 13.16 -32.92
C PHE A 844 -4.88 14.37 -33.11
N PRO A 845 -6.20 14.34 -32.84
CA PRO A 845 -7.04 15.56 -32.88
C PRO A 845 -6.57 16.66 -31.91
N ARG A 846 -6.06 16.29 -30.72
CA ARG A 846 -5.47 17.23 -29.75
C ARG A 846 -4.14 17.77 -30.28
N VAL A 847 -3.31 16.89 -30.83
CA VAL A 847 -2.02 17.24 -31.47
C VAL A 847 -2.24 18.20 -32.64
N LEU A 848 -3.15 17.90 -33.56
CA LEU A 848 -3.49 18.71 -34.74
C LEU A 848 -4.03 20.09 -34.34
N THR A 849 -4.80 20.17 -33.26
CA THR A 849 -5.22 21.45 -32.66
C THR A 849 -4.00 22.27 -32.23
N ALA A 850 -3.03 21.66 -31.54
CA ALA A 850 -1.79 22.32 -31.14
C ALA A 850 -0.88 22.69 -32.33
N VAL A 851 -0.81 21.88 -33.39
CA VAL A 851 -0.11 22.23 -34.65
C VAL A 851 -0.76 23.46 -35.28
N ASN A 852 -2.10 23.51 -35.32
CA ASN A 852 -2.82 24.65 -35.87
C ASN A 852 -2.62 25.93 -35.03
N GLU A 853 -2.57 25.82 -33.70
CA GLU A 853 -2.18 26.94 -32.83
C GLU A 853 -0.73 27.39 -33.08
N ALA A 854 0.20 26.47 -33.32
CA ALA A 854 1.60 26.81 -33.61
C ALA A 854 1.76 27.52 -34.95
N VAL A 855 1.12 27.00 -36.01
CA VAL A 855 1.08 27.61 -37.36
C VAL A 855 0.40 28.99 -37.33
N ALA A 856 -0.59 29.20 -36.45
CA ALA A 856 -1.24 30.49 -36.28
C ALA A 856 -0.41 31.50 -35.48
N ALA A 857 0.32 31.05 -34.46
CA ALA A 857 1.09 31.91 -33.55
C ALA A 857 2.47 32.31 -34.09
N LYS A 858 3.17 31.38 -34.78
CA LYS A 858 4.51 31.57 -35.36
C LYS A 858 5.56 32.12 -34.38
N ASP A 859 5.43 31.78 -33.11
CA ASP A 859 6.32 32.23 -32.03
C ASP A 859 7.60 31.37 -31.88
N GLY A 860 7.78 30.36 -32.73
CA GLY A 860 8.94 29.44 -32.67
C GLY A 860 8.93 28.49 -31.47
N LEU A 861 7.90 28.55 -30.63
CA LEU A 861 7.74 27.76 -29.42
C LEU A 861 6.93 26.50 -29.68
N TYR A 862 7.19 25.47 -28.89
CA TYR A 862 6.45 24.21 -28.89
C TYR A 862 5.31 24.24 -27.87
N ARG A 863 4.17 23.63 -28.21
CA ARG A 863 3.04 23.39 -27.31
C ARG A 863 3.14 21.98 -26.74
N PRO A 864 3.31 21.81 -25.42
CA PRO A 864 3.42 20.49 -24.81
C PRO A 864 2.05 19.81 -24.72
N ILE A 865 1.89 18.68 -25.40
CA ILE A 865 0.71 17.82 -25.35
C ILE A 865 1.09 16.51 -24.68
N ARG A 866 0.56 16.26 -23.49
CA ARG A 866 0.61 14.95 -22.85
C ARG A 866 -0.18 13.93 -23.67
N LEU A 867 0.47 12.82 -23.98
CA LEU A 867 -0.10 11.67 -24.66
C LEU A 867 -0.59 10.63 -23.64
N LEU A 868 -1.19 9.54 -24.13
CA LEU A 868 -1.36 8.31 -23.37
C LEU A 868 0.00 7.73 -22.92
N ASP A 869 -0.02 6.98 -21.82
CA ASP A 869 1.16 6.36 -21.17
C ASP A 869 2.34 7.31 -20.94
N ASP A 870 2.04 8.52 -20.46
CA ASP A 870 2.99 9.50 -19.94
C ASP A 870 4.02 10.03 -20.96
N GLY A 871 3.88 9.66 -22.24
CA GLY A 871 4.62 10.24 -23.36
C GLY A 871 4.28 11.72 -23.59
N LEU A 872 5.20 12.45 -24.21
CA LEU A 872 5.07 13.89 -24.46
C LEU A 872 5.32 14.24 -25.92
N ALA A 873 4.35 14.92 -26.53
CA ALA A 873 4.51 15.58 -27.82
C ALA A 873 4.78 17.07 -27.62
N LEU A 874 5.96 17.55 -27.98
CA LEU A 874 6.26 18.96 -28.12
C LEU A 874 5.87 19.39 -29.54
N VAL A 875 4.82 20.20 -29.67
CA VAL A 875 4.18 20.49 -30.98
C VAL A 875 4.54 21.89 -31.50
N GLY A 876 5.35 21.95 -32.55
CA GLY A 876 5.78 23.18 -33.23
C GLY A 876 4.98 23.48 -34.52
N GLU A 877 5.41 24.51 -35.26
CA GLU A 877 4.76 24.92 -36.53
C GLU A 877 4.93 23.88 -37.65
N SER A 878 6.09 23.22 -37.72
CA SER A 878 6.47 22.31 -38.83
C SER A 878 6.93 20.93 -38.40
N GLU A 879 7.25 20.72 -37.12
CA GLU A 879 7.60 19.41 -36.56
C GLU A 879 7.01 19.18 -35.17
N ILE A 880 6.71 17.93 -34.88
CA ILE A 880 6.44 17.40 -33.54
C ILE A 880 7.73 16.74 -33.04
N ARG A 881 8.18 17.10 -31.84
CA ARG A 881 9.20 16.32 -31.14
C ARG A 881 8.54 15.40 -30.13
N LEU A 882 8.68 14.11 -30.37
CA LEU A 882 8.24 13.04 -29.51
C LEU A 882 9.32 12.78 -28.47
N VAL A 883 8.97 13.01 -27.21
CA VAL A 883 9.83 12.82 -26.05
C VAL A 883 9.29 11.61 -25.31
N SER A 884 10.14 10.60 -25.14
CA SER A 884 9.77 9.38 -24.42
C SER A 884 9.38 9.72 -22.99
N GLY A 885 8.43 8.97 -22.42
CA GLY A 885 7.99 9.16 -21.03
C GLY A 885 9.12 9.08 -20.00
N ASN A 886 10.25 8.48 -20.39
CA ASN A 886 11.41 8.14 -19.58
C ASN A 886 12.48 9.26 -19.55
N ASP A 887 12.33 10.30 -20.39
CA ASP A 887 13.31 11.36 -20.51
C ASP A 887 13.00 12.50 -19.52
N ALA A 888 14.05 13.09 -18.92
CA ALA A 888 13.89 14.19 -17.97
C ALA A 888 13.13 15.39 -18.56
N TRP A 889 13.21 15.64 -19.87
CA TRP A 889 12.36 16.65 -20.53
C TRP A 889 10.86 16.34 -20.35
N ALA A 890 10.46 15.07 -20.51
CA ALA A 890 9.08 14.66 -20.33
C ALA A 890 8.65 14.85 -18.86
N PHE A 891 9.50 14.49 -17.90
CA PHE A 891 9.25 14.79 -16.49
C PHE A 891 9.02 16.29 -16.23
N HIS A 892 10.01 17.14 -16.51
CA HIS A 892 9.94 18.55 -16.13
C HIS A 892 8.76 19.27 -16.80
N VAL A 893 8.49 18.95 -18.07
CA VAL A 893 7.35 19.52 -18.81
C VAL A 893 6.01 18.96 -18.31
N ARG A 894 5.89 17.65 -18.02
CA ARG A 894 4.67 17.09 -17.39
C ARG A 894 4.40 17.79 -16.06
N SER A 895 5.39 17.85 -15.17
CA SER A 895 5.28 18.43 -13.84
C SER A 895 4.90 19.92 -13.89
N ALA A 896 5.50 20.71 -14.77
CA ALA A 896 5.10 22.11 -14.97
C ALA A 896 3.66 22.26 -15.48
N VAL A 897 3.22 21.35 -16.37
CA VAL A 897 1.85 21.30 -16.93
C VAL A 897 0.84 20.68 -15.94
N HIS A 898 1.25 20.24 -14.74
CA HIS A 898 0.33 19.77 -13.69
C HIS A 898 -0.28 20.97 -12.94
N GLY A 899 -1.28 21.60 -13.55
CA GLY A 899 -2.06 22.69 -12.97
C GLY A 899 -3.37 22.90 -13.75
N ASP A 900 -4.10 23.97 -13.43
CA ASP A 900 -5.32 24.35 -14.13
C ASP A 900 -5.11 24.45 -15.66
N GLY A 901 -6.06 23.89 -16.43
CA GLY A 901 -6.01 23.82 -17.89
C GLY A 901 -6.10 25.18 -18.60
N SER A 902 -6.25 26.26 -17.85
CA SER A 902 -6.05 27.64 -18.34
C SER A 902 -4.58 27.97 -18.66
N ARG A 903 -3.60 27.30 -18.03
CA ARG A 903 -2.18 27.66 -18.15
C ARG A 903 -1.53 27.16 -19.45
N LYS A 904 -1.40 28.05 -20.43
CA LYS A 904 -0.68 27.79 -21.68
C LYS A 904 0.85 27.90 -21.52
N ILE A 905 1.46 26.92 -20.86
CA ILE A 905 2.91 26.73 -20.88
C ILE A 905 3.36 26.41 -22.30
N LEU A 906 4.47 27.02 -22.72
CA LEU A 906 5.16 26.74 -23.96
C LEU A 906 6.58 26.24 -23.67
N VAL A 907 7.23 25.63 -24.66
CA VAL A 907 8.60 25.10 -24.54
C VAL A 907 9.48 25.65 -25.64
N ARG A 908 10.69 26.11 -25.30
CA ARG A 908 11.76 26.45 -26.25
C ARG A 908 12.84 25.38 -26.18
N LEU A 909 13.35 24.92 -27.32
CA LEU A 909 14.41 23.91 -27.37
C LEU A 909 15.74 24.57 -27.76
N GLU A 910 16.75 24.40 -26.92
CA GLU A 910 18.09 24.97 -27.07
C GLU A 910 19.13 23.87 -26.89
N GLY A 911 19.61 23.30 -28.00
CA GLY A 911 20.49 22.13 -27.98
C GLY A 911 19.80 20.92 -27.35
N ASP A 912 20.37 20.43 -26.24
CA ASP A 912 19.87 19.36 -25.38
C ASP A 912 19.06 19.86 -24.16
N HIS A 913 18.78 21.16 -24.08
CA HIS A 913 17.89 21.76 -23.08
C HIS A 913 16.48 22.02 -23.61
N ALA A 914 15.48 21.85 -22.74
CA ALA A 914 14.10 22.26 -22.96
C ALA A 914 13.71 23.31 -21.90
N LEU A 915 13.55 24.56 -22.33
CA LEU A 915 13.21 25.68 -21.47
C LEU A 915 11.69 25.87 -21.40
N LEU A 916 11.15 25.97 -20.20
CA LEU A 916 9.74 26.29 -19.97
C LEU A 916 9.53 27.80 -20.15
N ILE A 917 8.61 28.18 -21.03
CA ILE A 917 8.25 29.56 -21.32
C ILE A 917 6.81 29.79 -20.89
N ASP A 918 6.60 30.67 -19.91
CA ASP A 918 5.28 31.20 -19.60
C ASP A 918 5.04 32.47 -20.44
N LYS A 919 3.80 32.71 -20.89
CA LYS A 919 3.46 33.78 -21.85
C LYS A 919 2.80 34.99 -21.18
N GLY A 920 2.91 35.10 -19.86
CA GLY A 920 2.50 36.29 -19.11
C GLY A 920 3.33 37.52 -19.50
N SER A 921 2.68 38.63 -19.82
CA SER A 921 3.36 39.90 -20.06
C SER A 921 3.87 40.48 -18.74
N LEU A 922 5.17 40.77 -18.68
CA LEU A 922 5.77 41.57 -17.62
C LEU A 922 5.78 43.04 -18.06
N ASP A 923 5.06 43.90 -17.33
CA ASP A 923 5.21 45.35 -17.46
C ASP A 923 6.44 45.76 -16.64
N VAL A 924 7.58 45.90 -17.34
CA VAL A 924 8.89 46.14 -16.74
C VAL A 924 9.17 47.63 -16.58
N GLY A 925 9.20 48.06 -15.33
CA GLY A 925 9.62 49.39 -14.91
C GLY A 925 11.10 49.67 -15.20
N PRO A 926 11.53 50.94 -15.02
CA PRO A 926 12.84 51.40 -15.44
C PRO A 926 13.97 50.68 -14.70
N ARG A 927 14.98 50.22 -15.47
CA ARG A 927 16.23 49.63 -15.00
C ARG A 927 16.93 50.50 -13.95
N ARG A 928 17.45 49.85 -12.92
CA ARG A 928 18.29 50.41 -11.86
C ARG A 928 19.49 49.50 -11.66
N ASP A 929 20.70 50.04 -11.71
CA ASP A 929 21.90 49.30 -11.34
C ASP A 929 22.13 49.46 -9.82
N MET A 930 22.36 48.37 -9.09
CA MET A 930 22.59 48.35 -7.64
C MET A 930 23.41 47.12 -7.24
N THR A 931 23.69 46.92 -5.95
CA THR A 931 24.30 45.65 -5.51
C THR A 931 23.24 44.56 -5.26
N LEU A 932 23.63 43.29 -5.37
CA LEU A 932 22.75 42.16 -5.03
C LEU A 932 22.25 42.25 -3.58
N GLY A 933 23.08 42.79 -2.69
CA GLY A 933 22.69 43.08 -1.32
C GLY A 933 21.58 44.11 -1.19
N GLU A 934 21.65 45.21 -1.95
CA GLU A 934 20.63 46.26 -2.00
C GLU A 934 19.33 45.80 -2.67
N ALA A 935 19.43 44.90 -3.67
CA ALA A 935 18.28 44.33 -4.36
C ALA A 935 17.46 43.37 -3.48
N VAL A 936 18.12 42.46 -2.76
CA VAL A 936 17.44 41.42 -1.95
C VAL A 936 16.87 41.97 -0.64
N ASP A 937 17.39 43.09 -0.12
CA ASP A 937 16.89 43.74 1.10
C ASP A 937 15.72 44.71 0.86
N GLN A 938 15.19 44.87 -0.37
CA GLN A 938 14.10 45.82 -0.63
C GLN A 938 12.77 45.40 0.04
N PRO A 939 12.20 46.21 0.96
CA PRO A 939 11.07 45.79 1.80
C PRO A 939 9.69 45.93 1.11
N ALA A 940 9.65 46.20 -0.20
CA ALA A 940 8.44 46.64 -0.91
C ALA A 940 8.16 45.87 -2.21
N THR A 941 9.04 44.95 -2.64
CA THR A 941 8.91 44.23 -3.92
C THR A 941 9.67 42.91 -3.84
N ASP A 942 9.05 41.79 -4.22
CA ASP A 942 9.60 40.46 -3.99
C ASP A 942 10.77 40.14 -4.96
N PRO A 943 12.00 39.84 -4.48
CA PRO A 943 13.16 39.65 -5.36
C PRO A 943 13.10 38.33 -6.12
N TYR A 944 12.96 38.42 -7.46
CA TYR A 944 13.00 37.28 -8.38
C TYR A 944 14.29 37.32 -9.19
N VAL A 945 15.21 36.39 -8.93
CA VAL A 945 16.46 36.24 -9.70
C VAL A 945 16.16 35.62 -11.06
N HIS A 946 16.63 36.25 -12.13
CA HIS A 946 16.50 35.78 -13.51
C HIS A 946 17.19 34.42 -13.72
N GLU A 947 16.59 33.51 -14.49
CA GLU A 947 17.04 32.12 -14.62
C GLU A 947 18.49 31.97 -15.11
N SER A 948 18.94 32.83 -16.03
CA SER A 948 20.35 32.86 -16.49
C SER A 948 21.34 33.36 -15.44
N PHE A 949 20.86 34.08 -14.42
CA PHE A 949 21.66 34.43 -13.26
C PHE A 949 21.61 33.27 -12.26
N ARG A 950 20.42 32.71 -11.98
CA ARG A 950 20.21 31.54 -11.09
C ARG A 950 21.16 30.39 -11.42
N SER A 951 21.35 30.08 -12.71
CA SER A 951 22.23 28.99 -13.17
C SER A 951 23.71 29.17 -12.79
N SER A 952 24.13 30.39 -12.48
CA SER A 952 25.48 30.72 -12.01
C SER A 952 25.62 30.81 -10.47
N LEU A 953 24.52 30.67 -9.73
CA LEU A 953 24.49 30.82 -8.26
C LEU A 953 24.63 29.48 -7.54
N THR A 954 25.24 29.51 -6.35
CA THR A 954 25.27 28.34 -5.45
C THR A 954 23.92 28.19 -4.74
N MET A 955 23.48 26.94 -4.61
CA MET A 955 22.22 26.58 -3.94
C MET A 955 22.46 25.69 -2.73
N GLU A 956 21.73 25.94 -1.65
CA GLU A 956 21.81 25.26 -0.36
C GLU A 956 20.38 24.89 0.08
N ASN A 957 20.14 23.63 0.46
CA ASN A 957 18.81 23.05 0.71
C ASN A 957 17.78 23.43 -0.38
N GLY A 958 18.20 23.32 -1.65
CA GLY A 958 17.38 23.66 -2.83
C GLY A 958 17.16 25.17 -3.08
N ARG A 959 17.73 26.07 -2.26
CA ARG A 959 17.49 27.52 -2.31
C ARG A 959 18.73 28.31 -2.70
N ILE A 960 18.54 29.44 -3.36
CA ILE A 960 19.59 30.40 -3.73
C ILE A 960 20.17 31.03 -2.45
N ALA A 961 21.45 30.75 -2.19
CA ALA A 961 22.15 31.22 -1.01
C ALA A 961 22.87 32.55 -1.32
N VAL A 962 22.19 33.69 -1.19
CA VAL A 962 22.70 35.00 -1.66
C VAL A 962 24.07 35.37 -1.07
N GLY A 963 24.35 34.95 0.17
CA GLY A 963 25.63 35.19 0.84
C GLY A 963 26.82 34.39 0.30
N THR A 964 26.65 33.44 -0.64
CA THR A 964 27.78 32.85 -1.39
C THR A 964 28.30 33.79 -2.47
N ILE A 965 27.53 34.82 -2.82
CA ILE A 965 27.87 35.88 -3.76
C ILE A 965 28.24 37.12 -2.92
N PRO A 966 29.29 37.88 -3.26
CA PRO A 966 29.57 39.14 -2.59
C PRO A 966 28.34 40.06 -2.60
N ARG A 967 27.91 40.58 -1.45
CA ARG A 967 26.71 41.45 -1.38
C ARG A 967 26.91 42.80 -2.09
N ASP A 968 28.14 43.12 -2.47
CA ASP A 968 28.57 44.24 -3.31
C ASP A 968 28.67 43.89 -4.82
N THR A 969 28.45 42.63 -5.21
CA THR A 969 28.30 42.23 -6.62
C THR A 969 27.19 43.07 -7.25
N LYS A 970 27.52 43.73 -8.36
CA LYS A 970 26.57 44.52 -9.13
C LYS A 970 25.54 43.63 -9.80
N VAL A 971 24.31 44.13 -9.81
CA VAL A 971 23.16 43.54 -10.49
C VAL A 971 22.33 44.65 -11.14
N ARG A 972 21.60 44.27 -12.18
CA ARG A 972 20.64 45.13 -12.86
C ARG A 972 19.27 44.72 -12.37
N VAL A 973 18.45 45.66 -11.88
CA VAL A 973 17.09 45.35 -11.42
C VAL A 973 16.01 46.13 -12.14
N ARG A 974 14.84 45.51 -12.29
CA ARG A 974 13.60 46.13 -12.77
C ARG A 974 12.46 45.71 -11.83
N GLU A 975 11.59 46.65 -11.46
CA GLU A 975 10.26 46.29 -10.95
C GLU A 975 9.45 45.75 -12.14
N ALA A 976 8.92 44.53 -12.03
CA ALA A 976 8.15 43.88 -13.09
C ALA A 976 6.76 43.53 -12.56
N VAL A 977 5.71 44.08 -13.17
CA VAL A 977 4.32 43.76 -12.83
C VAL A 977 3.84 42.62 -13.73
N VAL A 978 3.35 41.53 -13.15
CA VAL A 978 2.75 40.42 -13.90
C VAL A 978 1.35 40.81 -14.36
N VAL A 979 1.17 41.07 -15.67
CA VAL A 979 -0.09 41.55 -16.24
C VAL A 979 -0.97 40.39 -16.71
N GLY A 980 -1.92 39.97 -15.87
CA GLY A 980 -2.89 38.92 -16.22
C GLY A 980 -3.75 38.44 -15.06
N GLN A 981 -4.48 37.33 -15.26
CA GLN A 981 -4.90 36.47 -14.15
C GLN A 981 -3.65 35.90 -13.47
N PRO A 982 -3.57 35.86 -12.12
CA PRO A 982 -2.30 35.68 -11.42
C PRO A 982 -1.74 34.25 -11.52
N VAL A 983 -0.55 34.12 -12.10
CA VAL A 983 0.19 32.85 -12.23
C VAL A 983 1.30 32.81 -11.17
N LEU A 984 0.97 32.50 -9.91
CA LEU A 984 1.86 32.78 -8.77
C LEU A 984 2.20 31.63 -7.80
N ASP A 985 1.74 30.40 -8.00
CA ASP A 985 2.19 29.27 -7.15
C ASP A 985 3.69 28.96 -7.30
N VAL A 986 4.29 29.28 -8.46
CA VAL A 986 5.74 29.19 -8.71
C VAL A 986 6.52 30.38 -8.10
N VAL A 987 5.85 31.50 -7.82
CA VAL A 987 6.47 32.77 -7.39
C VAL A 987 6.28 33.05 -5.89
N THR A 988 5.28 32.42 -5.26
CA THR A 988 4.94 32.63 -3.83
C THR A 988 5.82 31.89 -2.83
N ARG A 989 6.75 31.03 -3.30
CA ARG A 989 7.81 30.45 -2.45
C ARG A 989 9.11 31.26 -2.64
N PRO A 990 9.56 32.06 -1.65
CA PRO A 990 10.88 32.67 -1.71
C PRO A 990 11.97 31.59 -1.60
N ASP A 991 12.55 31.26 -2.75
CA ASP A 991 13.73 30.41 -2.96
C ASP A 991 15.03 31.07 -2.49
N VAL A 992 14.96 32.26 -1.87
CA VAL A 992 16.11 33.13 -1.62
C VAL A 992 16.39 33.21 -0.11
N ARG A 993 17.61 32.86 0.31
CA ARG A 993 18.12 33.02 1.68
C ARG A 993 19.06 34.23 1.75
N SER A 994 18.90 35.06 2.77
CA SER A 994 19.83 36.15 3.10
C SER A 994 20.55 35.88 4.42
N HIS A 995 21.82 36.28 4.54
CA HIS A 995 22.62 36.05 5.74
C HIS A 995 22.65 37.30 6.62
N GLY A 996 22.37 37.13 7.92
CA GLY A 996 22.38 38.22 8.90
C GLY A 996 22.68 37.70 10.31
N GLY A 997 23.63 38.33 11.00
CA GLY A 997 23.90 38.03 12.42
C GLY A 997 24.52 36.66 12.72
N ALA A 998 25.10 35.99 11.73
CA ALA A 998 25.55 34.58 11.75
C ALA A 998 24.46 33.51 11.54
N GLU A 999 23.24 33.92 11.17
CA GLU A 999 22.14 33.03 10.80
C GLU A 999 21.67 33.28 9.35
N TRP A 1000 21.11 32.25 8.72
CA TRP A 1000 20.49 32.35 7.39
C TRP A 1000 18.98 32.54 7.52
N LEU A 1001 18.51 33.72 7.15
CA LEU A 1001 17.09 34.08 7.19
C LEU A 1001 16.44 33.83 5.83
N ARG A 1002 15.24 33.25 5.85
CA ARG A 1002 14.36 33.21 4.67
C ARG A 1002 13.91 34.65 4.38
N VAL A 1003 14.00 35.11 3.13
CA VAL A 1003 13.29 36.32 2.71
C VAL A 1003 11.80 36.06 2.93
N ASN A 1004 11.15 36.85 3.80
CA ASN A 1004 9.82 36.51 4.31
C ASN A 1004 8.77 36.49 3.19
N PRO A 1005 7.86 35.49 3.16
CA PRO A 1005 6.71 35.54 2.26
C PRO A 1005 5.79 36.74 2.58
N PRO A 1006 5.01 37.22 1.59
CA PRO A 1006 4.41 38.55 1.61
C PRO A 1006 3.35 38.78 2.70
N ARG A 1007 3.33 40.00 3.26
CA ARG A 1007 2.33 40.44 4.26
C ARG A 1007 0.98 40.89 3.68
N ASN A 1008 0.89 41.08 2.36
CA ASN A 1008 -0.26 41.73 1.70
C ASN A 1008 -1.02 40.83 0.71
N LEU A 1009 -0.68 39.54 0.63
CA LEU A 1009 -1.29 38.62 -0.33
C LEU A 1009 -2.57 38.00 0.27
N THR A 1010 -3.71 38.68 0.09
CA THR A 1010 -5.02 38.09 0.40
C THR A 1010 -5.29 36.91 -0.53
N SER A 1011 -5.21 35.69 -0.02
CA SER A 1011 -5.62 34.48 -0.73
C SER A 1011 -7.11 34.54 -1.05
N ILE A 1012 -7.44 34.70 -2.33
CA ILE A 1012 -8.80 34.48 -2.81
C ILE A 1012 -9.00 32.96 -2.85
N ALA A 1013 -9.62 32.41 -1.80
CA ALA A 1013 -10.00 31.01 -1.78
C ALA A 1013 -11.02 30.74 -2.90
N ASN A 1014 -10.58 30.06 -3.96
CA ASN A 1014 -11.46 29.65 -5.05
C ASN A 1014 -12.53 28.69 -4.51
N GLY A 1015 -13.79 29.12 -4.55
CA GLY A 1015 -14.92 28.42 -3.94
C GLY A 1015 -15.29 27.14 -4.71
N GLY A 1016 -14.65 26.03 -4.34
CA GLY A 1016 -15.01 24.67 -4.75
C GLY A 1016 -14.91 23.71 -3.57
N ASN A 1017 -15.84 22.75 -3.50
CA ASN A 1017 -15.87 21.67 -2.51
C ASN A 1017 -15.87 22.10 -1.02
N GLN A 1018 -17.00 22.64 -0.54
CA GLN A 1018 -17.41 22.29 0.83
C GLN A 1018 -17.99 20.88 0.86
N PRO A 1019 -17.79 20.08 1.93
CA PRO A 1019 -18.45 18.80 2.09
C PRO A 1019 -19.96 18.97 2.31
N THR A 1020 -20.77 18.26 1.52
CA THR A 1020 -22.23 18.40 1.52
C THR A 1020 -22.87 17.79 2.77
N VAL A 1021 -23.05 18.59 3.83
CA VAL A 1021 -23.89 18.21 4.97
C VAL A 1021 -25.38 18.30 4.57
N THR A 1022 -26.03 17.15 4.43
CA THR A 1022 -27.43 17.08 3.98
C THR A 1022 -28.44 17.46 5.07
N SER A 1023 -29.21 18.53 4.84
CA SER A 1023 -30.47 18.83 5.53
C SER A 1023 -31.38 19.73 4.68
N PRO A 1024 -32.71 19.72 4.88
CA PRO A 1024 -33.67 20.05 3.83
C PRO A 1024 -33.92 21.55 3.57
N ALA A 1025 -34.41 21.83 2.37
CA ALA A 1025 -34.57 23.17 1.79
C ALA A 1025 -35.72 24.01 2.37
N PRO A 1026 -35.65 25.35 2.15
CA PRO A 1026 -36.85 26.14 1.88
C PRO A 1026 -36.75 27.03 0.62
N THR A 1027 -37.77 26.92 -0.23
CA THR A 1027 -38.32 27.92 -1.20
C THR A 1027 -37.40 28.80 -2.07
N THR A 1028 -37.67 28.74 -3.37
CA THR A 1028 -37.18 29.66 -4.42
C THR A 1028 -37.60 31.12 -4.21
N THR A 1029 -36.68 32.05 -4.51
CA THR A 1029 -36.98 33.46 -4.78
C THR A 1029 -36.30 33.90 -6.08
N THR A 1030 -37.00 34.66 -6.92
CA THR A 1030 -36.49 35.16 -8.21
C THR A 1030 -35.59 36.39 -8.02
N GLY A 1031 -34.31 36.28 -8.42
CA GLY A 1031 -33.31 37.35 -8.35
C GLY A 1031 -32.86 37.83 -9.73
N THR A 1032 -32.73 39.14 -9.91
CA THR A 1032 -32.32 39.82 -11.15
C THR A 1032 -30.88 39.52 -11.58
N SER A 1033 -30.65 39.52 -12.89
CA SER A 1033 -29.32 39.44 -13.51
C SER A 1033 -28.41 40.61 -13.09
N GLY A 1034 -27.41 40.34 -12.26
CA GLY A 1034 -26.29 41.24 -12.00
C GLY A 1034 -25.24 41.13 -13.12
N SER A 1035 -24.70 42.26 -13.58
CA SER A 1035 -23.59 42.24 -14.54
C SER A 1035 -22.29 41.81 -13.86
N THR A 1036 -21.61 40.81 -14.41
CA THR A 1036 -20.24 40.42 -14.02
C THR A 1036 -19.24 41.52 -14.37
N GLY A 1037 -19.09 42.51 -13.49
CA GLY A 1037 -18.00 43.48 -13.57
C GLY A 1037 -16.68 42.77 -13.36
N SER A 1038 -15.88 42.63 -14.42
CA SER A 1038 -14.54 42.08 -14.35
C SER A 1038 -13.65 43.02 -13.53
N THR A 1039 -13.43 42.68 -12.26
CA THR A 1039 -12.36 43.26 -11.45
C THR A 1039 -11.04 42.72 -12.00
N THR A 1040 -10.33 43.55 -12.75
CA THR A 1040 -8.91 43.33 -13.05
C THR A 1040 -8.16 43.20 -11.72
N GLY A 1041 -7.66 42.00 -11.41
CA GLY A 1041 -6.80 41.79 -10.25
C GLY A 1041 -5.57 42.67 -10.34
N ALA A 1042 -5.08 43.16 -9.20
CA ALA A 1042 -3.80 43.83 -9.16
C ALA A 1042 -2.71 42.80 -9.48
N GLY A 1043 -1.93 43.05 -10.54
CA GLY A 1043 -0.77 42.22 -10.88
C GLY A 1043 0.25 42.24 -9.74
N ALA A 1044 0.87 41.10 -9.46
CA ALA A 1044 1.96 41.04 -8.49
C ALA A 1044 3.19 41.77 -9.06
N THR A 1045 3.86 42.57 -8.23
CA THR A 1045 5.10 43.26 -8.60
C THR A 1045 6.29 42.53 -7.99
N VAL A 1046 7.15 41.98 -8.85
CA VAL A 1046 8.43 41.37 -8.45
C VAL A 1046 9.59 42.29 -8.80
N LEU A 1047 10.72 42.17 -8.10
CA LEU A 1047 11.96 42.85 -8.44
C LEU A 1047 12.82 41.85 -9.21
N LEU A 1048 12.78 41.93 -10.54
CA LEU A 1048 13.60 41.10 -11.42
C LEU A 1048 15.07 41.47 -11.24
N ILE A 1049 15.90 40.50 -10.83
CA ILE A 1049 17.35 40.67 -10.61
C ILE A 1049 18.13 39.96 -11.73
N CYS A 1050 18.84 40.74 -12.52
CA CYS A 1050 19.64 40.32 -13.67
C CYS A 1050 21.16 40.49 -13.40
N PRO A 1051 22.02 39.71 -14.09
CA PRO A 1051 23.46 39.77 -13.90
C PRO A 1051 24.05 41.01 -14.58
N ASP A 1052 25.12 41.59 -14.01
CA ASP A 1052 25.83 42.73 -14.61
C ASP A 1052 26.88 42.27 -15.64
N THR A 1053 26.43 41.65 -16.74
CA THR A 1053 27.27 41.09 -17.82
C THR A 1053 27.32 41.96 -19.08
N ASP A 1054 28.37 41.82 -19.90
CA ASP A 1054 28.50 42.57 -21.17
C ASP A 1054 27.51 42.06 -22.24
N ASP A 1055 27.23 40.76 -22.27
CA ASP A 1055 26.09 40.18 -22.99
C ASP A 1055 24.89 40.14 -22.02
N GLU A 1056 23.78 40.84 -22.34
CA GLU A 1056 22.58 40.83 -21.50
C GLU A 1056 21.70 39.59 -21.80
N PRO A 1057 21.08 38.95 -20.78
CA PRO A 1057 20.12 37.88 -21.01
C PRO A 1057 18.80 38.41 -21.59
N ALA A 1058 18.26 37.74 -22.61
CA ALA A 1058 16.92 38.04 -23.13
C ALA A 1058 15.87 37.99 -22.00
N GLY A 1059 15.12 39.08 -21.81
CA GLY A 1059 14.22 39.31 -20.67
C GLY A 1059 14.77 40.26 -19.58
N CYS A 1060 16.04 40.65 -19.63
CA CYS A 1060 16.63 41.70 -18.78
C CYS A 1060 16.61 43.10 -19.44
N ASP A 1061 16.35 43.14 -20.75
CA ASP A 1061 16.45 44.31 -21.62
C ASP A 1061 15.10 45.06 -21.73
N ASP A 1062 14.93 45.88 -22.78
CA ASP A 1062 13.71 46.65 -23.06
C ASP A 1062 12.74 45.95 -24.05
N GLU A 1063 12.99 44.68 -24.40
CA GLU A 1063 12.15 43.81 -25.27
C GLU A 1063 11.71 42.51 -24.56
#